data_AF-A0A6B1KG23-F1
#
_entry.id   AF-A0A6B1KG23-F1
#
_cell.length_a   1.000
_cell.length_b   1.000
_cell.length_c   1.000
_cell.angle_alpha   90.00
_cell.angle_beta   90.00
_cell.angle_gamma   90.00
#
_symmetry.space_group_name_H-M   'P 1'
#
loop_
_entity.id
_entity.type
_entity.pdbx_description
1 polymer ?
#
loop_
_entity_poly.entity_id
_entity_poly.type
_entity_poly.pdbx_seq_one_letter_code
_entity_poly.pdbx_strand_id
1 'polypeptide(L)'
;MSTAATFPEPPTTDLPFRDPALPLARRIDDLISRLTVDERIELLYQYSPGVPRLGLAPFKTGTEGLHGVSWLGPATVFPQAVGLGATWDEELLHEVATAVGTEARAFHQRPAADGHRPGLQVWAPVVNLLRDPRWGRNEEGYAEDPLLTGRLSVSYCRGLAGDHPVYLRTAPLLKHFLAYNNEDERDITSSVVPPRVLHEYDLAAFRPAIASGAATGVMPAYNLINGRPCHVSPLLETEVRRWAEPTGHELFVCSDAGAVTNLAESEHYFDDHPTSHAAAVRAGVDSITELDEDGSITLGRLRAAVDRGLLTEDDIDRAARRHLSIRFRLGEFDPDLDPYAGIRDDAVDSPAHRALALRAATESVVLLKNDGALPLSPAPGRRVALVGPLADTLFEDWYSGTMPYRITIAAGLETALKERGAEAVRAEGVDRITLRAASTGGLLRVPALDPGGPMVAGAPSDEQEAGDNACHDLFDWGEGVLTLRNARTERYVTLRDGDLTLAADQTQPNGWFVHETFRLEAQPDGTEVLRNISNGRYAAVDTATGRVTLSAEAPEQAERWTRTVVRDGIAEAVAAAASADVAVIVLGNDPHINGRETEDRAGTSLPSAQEALLRAVATERPESVLVVMSSYPYAVDWADEHLPAVVWTSHGGQETGRALAAILLGEAEPSGRLPQTWYRGDDPLPGRLDYDIISAGWTYQYHDTAPLYPFGHGLSYTTFAYSDLRLSAPEAAHDDTLTVSVELTNTGTRTGTETVQLYTRALAARHRAPRRRLTDFRKVSLAPGERRRLEFELPVAAALAHWSVSAGAFAVDPGPYEILIGHSAEVIALTAPLTVTGPALPVRTLLGGRLEAVDFDEYEGGTLVDATREKGEAVTPTTGDIPCALRYGSVDLGSQADGPRVITAEVSCATEEDATVEIYADGPPGAGTLLAALRVTAGTDGRYDWRTVSARMPAEVTGVHDLHVVLRGGVHLAAIAGGTW
;
A
#
# COMPACT_ATOMS: atom_id res chain seq x y z
N MET A 1 45.51 9.88 18.00
CA MET A 1 45.53 11.35 18.21
C MET A 1 45.78 11.99 16.86
N SER A 2 44.70 12.33 16.15
CA SER A 2 44.73 13.08 14.90
C SER A 2 43.96 14.37 15.15
N THR A 3 44.59 15.49 14.80
CA THR A 3 44.16 16.86 15.07
C THR A 3 42.87 17.19 14.32
N ALA A 4 41.80 17.48 15.05
CA ALA A 4 40.60 18.10 14.51
C ALA A 4 40.97 19.46 13.91
N ALA A 5 40.75 19.62 12.60
CA ALA A 5 40.86 20.90 11.94
C ALA A 5 39.67 21.76 12.39
N THR A 6 39.92 22.71 13.29
CA THR A 6 39.00 23.82 13.56
C THR A 6 38.95 24.71 12.32
N PHE A 7 37.83 24.67 11.60
CA PHE A 7 37.53 25.61 10.53
C PHE A 7 37.29 27.02 11.11
N PRO A 8 37.77 28.09 10.45
CA PRO A 8 37.42 29.45 10.85
C PRO A 8 35.94 29.71 10.52
N GLU A 9 35.17 30.21 11.49
CA GLU A 9 33.81 30.69 11.24
C GLU A 9 33.84 31.87 10.25
N PRO A 10 33.08 31.83 9.13
CA PRO A 10 32.85 33.01 8.33
C PRO A 10 31.96 34.01 9.08
N PRO A 11 31.99 35.31 8.75
CA PRO A 11 31.12 36.30 9.36
C PRO A 11 29.68 36.06 8.88
N THR A 12 28.87 35.36 9.66
CA THR A 12 27.56 34.81 9.22
C THR A 12 26.34 35.65 9.59
N THR A 13 26.50 36.83 10.20
CA THR A 13 25.37 37.65 10.66
C THR A 13 24.81 38.66 9.65
N ASP A 14 25.41 38.82 8.46
CA ASP A 14 25.03 39.87 7.48
C ASP A 14 24.35 39.37 6.18
N LEU A 15 24.04 38.07 6.05
CA LEU A 15 23.39 37.54 4.84
C LEU A 15 21.85 37.49 4.99
N PRO A 16 21.06 38.07 4.08
CA PRO A 16 19.60 38.10 4.21
C PRO A 16 18.95 36.73 4.41
N PHE A 17 19.41 35.67 3.74
CA PHE A 17 18.83 34.33 3.96
C PHE A 17 19.02 33.78 5.38
N ARG A 18 19.95 34.33 6.18
CA ARG A 18 20.19 33.98 7.59
C ARG A 18 19.34 34.80 8.56
N ASP A 19 18.60 35.80 8.11
CA ASP A 19 17.74 36.63 8.97
C ASP A 19 16.35 36.00 9.12
N PRO A 20 15.99 35.40 10.27
CA PRO A 20 14.68 34.81 10.49
C PRO A 20 13.54 35.83 10.54
N ALA A 21 13.83 37.13 10.61
CA ALA A 21 12.81 38.18 10.56
C ALA A 21 12.29 38.44 9.13
N LEU A 22 12.99 37.97 8.09
CA LEU A 22 12.56 38.13 6.71
C LEU A 22 11.55 37.05 6.30
N PRO A 23 10.59 37.36 5.39
CA PRO A 23 9.69 36.34 4.83
C PRO A 23 10.47 35.18 4.19
N LEU A 24 10.01 33.95 4.40
CA LEU A 24 10.67 32.73 3.91
C LEU A 24 11.01 32.81 2.41
N ALA A 25 10.08 33.26 1.57
CA ALA A 25 10.30 33.40 0.13
C ALA A 25 11.49 34.32 -0.19
N ARG A 26 11.68 35.41 0.56
CA ARG A 26 12.82 36.33 0.38
C ARG A 26 14.14 35.71 0.80
N ARG A 27 14.14 34.90 1.86
CA ARG A 27 15.33 34.16 2.29
C ARG A 27 15.75 33.13 1.24
N ILE A 28 14.78 32.40 0.68
CA ILE A 28 15.01 31.45 -0.42
C ILE A 28 15.50 32.18 -1.67
N ASP A 29 14.87 33.29 -2.08
CA ASP A 29 15.30 34.10 -3.23
C ASP A 29 16.77 34.53 -3.10
N ASP A 30 17.14 35.07 -1.93
CA ASP A 30 18.51 35.51 -1.66
C ASP A 30 19.49 34.33 -1.73
N LEU A 31 19.15 33.17 -1.15
CA LEU A 31 20.01 32.00 -1.20
C LEU A 31 20.17 31.44 -2.63
N ILE A 32 19.07 31.32 -3.39
CA ILE A 32 19.11 30.89 -4.80
C ILE A 32 20.00 31.80 -5.63
N SER A 33 19.89 33.12 -5.48
CA SER A 33 20.71 34.09 -6.22
C SER A 33 22.22 34.00 -5.93
N ARG A 34 22.58 33.33 -4.82
CA ARG A 34 23.97 33.14 -4.39
C ARG A 34 24.55 31.81 -4.81
N LEU A 35 23.72 30.81 -5.13
CA LEU A 35 24.15 29.49 -5.59
C LEU A 35 24.58 29.56 -7.06
N THR A 36 25.58 28.76 -7.45
CA THR A 36 25.89 28.57 -8.87
C THR A 36 24.83 27.67 -9.52
N VAL A 37 24.77 27.64 -10.85
CA VAL A 37 23.87 26.70 -11.56
C VAL A 37 24.17 25.25 -11.14
N ASP A 38 25.44 24.87 -11.09
CA ASP A 38 25.85 23.52 -10.67
C ASP A 38 25.40 23.19 -9.24
N GLU A 39 25.57 24.12 -8.29
CA GLU A 39 25.12 23.89 -6.91
C GLU A 39 23.59 23.82 -6.81
N ARG A 40 22.84 24.48 -7.69
CA ARG A 40 21.38 24.34 -7.76
C ARG A 40 20.97 23.00 -8.36
N ILE A 41 21.67 22.52 -9.39
CA ILE A 41 21.49 21.16 -9.94
C ILE A 41 21.76 20.11 -8.85
N GLU A 42 22.78 20.31 -8.03
CA GLU A 42 23.15 19.43 -6.92
C GLU A 42 22.08 19.33 -5.82
N LEU A 43 21.14 20.29 -5.72
CA LEU A 43 19.99 20.19 -4.81
C LEU A 43 18.92 19.21 -5.30
N LEU A 44 18.89 18.86 -6.59
CA LEU A 44 17.87 17.96 -7.14
C LEU A 44 18.21 16.48 -6.92
N TYR A 45 19.40 16.17 -6.40
CA TYR A 45 19.83 14.81 -6.12
C TYR A 45 19.59 14.44 -4.66
N GLN A 46 19.19 13.19 -4.38
CA GLN A 46 18.83 12.71 -3.04
C GLN A 46 19.89 13.00 -1.97
N TYR A 47 21.16 12.75 -2.25
CA TYR A 47 22.28 13.04 -1.34
C TYR A 47 22.92 14.36 -1.75
N SER A 48 22.15 15.43 -1.55
CA SER A 48 22.58 16.77 -1.93
C SER A 48 23.84 17.18 -1.15
N PRO A 49 24.94 17.50 -1.84
CA PRO A 49 26.17 17.91 -1.18
C PRO A 49 26.01 19.24 -0.46
N GLY A 50 26.83 19.45 0.58
CA GLY A 50 26.91 20.74 1.24
C GLY A 50 27.53 21.81 0.33
N VAL A 51 27.25 23.08 0.64
CA VAL A 51 27.88 24.24 -0.02
C VAL A 51 28.68 25.02 1.04
N PRO A 52 29.95 24.64 1.30
CA PRO A 52 30.73 25.18 2.43
C PRO A 52 30.89 26.70 2.40
N ARG A 53 31.00 27.30 1.20
CA ARG A 53 31.16 28.76 1.05
C ARG A 53 29.94 29.57 1.54
N LEU A 54 28.76 28.94 1.60
CA LEU A 54 27.51 29.53 2.10
C LEU A 54 27.09 28.93 3.46
N GLY A 55 27.86 27.95 3.95
CA GLY A 55 27.57 27.23 5.18
C GLY A 55 26.30 26.37 5.11
N LEU A 56 25.99 25.79 3.95
CA LEU A 56 24.93 24.79 3.81
C LEU A 56 25.49 23.41 4.13
N ALA A 57 24.80 22.65 4.99
CA ALA A 57 25.15 21.28 5.27
C ALA A 57 24.77 20.36 4.10
N PRO A 58 25.39 19.17 3.99
CA PRO A 58 24.83 18.08 3.18
C PRO A 58 23.41 17.76 3.64
N PHE A 59 22.55 17.38 2.71
CA PHE A 59 21.15 17.04 2.97
C PHE A 59 20.80 15.73 2.29
N LYS A 60 20.15 14.83 3.03
CA LYS A 60 19.58 13.61 2.48
C LYS A 60 18.06 13.76 2.39
N THR A 61 17.53 13.64 1.18
CA THR A 61 16.10 13.48 0.94
C THR A 61 15.69 12.07 1.35
N GLY A 62 14.78 11.96 2.31
CA GLY A 62 14.16 10.69 2.68
C GLY A 62 14.71 10.01 3.93
N THR A 63 13.81 9.43 4.69
CA THR A 63 13.99 8.43 5.75
C THR A 63 12.64 7.73 5.92
N GLU A 64 12.66 6.42 6.07
CA GLU A 64 11.43 5.66 6.23
C GLU A 64 10.89 5.74 7.65
N GLY A 65 9.56 5.76 7.73
CA GLY A 65 8.83 6.06 8.95
C GLY A 65 7.41 5.49 8.94
N LEU A 66 7.20 4.32 8.30
CA LEU A 66 5.87 3.77 8.04
C LEU A 66 5.14 3.39 9.33
N HIS A 67 5.81 2.67 10.24
CA HIS A 67 5.26 2.21 11.53
C HIS A 67 6.33 2.17 12.63
N GLY A 68 7.24 3.13 12.58
CA GLY A 68 8.51 3.14 13.32
C GLY A 68 9.60 3.74 12.42
N VAL A 69 10.70 4.22 13.00
CA VAL A 69 11.84 4.67 12.18
C VAL A 69 12.58 3.45 11.64
N SER A 70 12.71 3.35 10.32
CA SER A 70 13.26 2.16 9.64
C SER A 70 14.74 2.32 9.30
N TRP A 71 15.45 1.20 9.15
CA TRP A 71 16.84 1.11 8.65
C TRP A 71 17.94 1.78 9.49
N LEU A 72 17.61 2.45 10.60
CA LEU A 72 18.58 3.15 11.45
C LEU A 72 19.00 2.35 12.70
N GLY A 73 18.59 1.07 12.78
CA GLY A 73 18.87 0.17 13.90
C GLY A 73 17.71 0.09 14.92
N PRO A 74 17.99 -0.19 16.20
CA PRO A 74 16.95 -0.34 17.21
C PRO A 74 16.09 0.91 17.41
N ALA A 75 14.78 0.78 17.21
CA ALA A 75 13.77 1.84 17.32
C ALA A 75 12.43 1.26 17.76
N THR A 76 11.49 2.08 18.23
CA THR A 76 10.15 1.54 18.56
C THR A 76 9.46 1.03 17.29
N VAL A 77 8.97 -0.21 17.31
CA VAL A 77 8.22 -0.82 16.21
C VAL A 77 6.75 -0.96 16.62
N PHE A 78 5.89 -0.20 15.94
CA PHE A 78 4.43 -0.22 16.09
C PHE A 78 3.81 -1.30 15.19
N PRO A 79 2.51 -1.62 15.34
CA PRO A 79 1.81 -2.45 14.38
C PRO A 79 1.99 -1.94 12.96
N GLN A 80 2.05 -2.88 12.02
CA GLN A 80 2.08 -2.57 10.60
C GLN A 80 0.94 -1.63 10.20
N ALA A 81 1.10 -0.84 9.13
CA ALA A 81 0.15 0.20 8.76
C ALA A 81 -1.29 -0.30 8.60
N VAL A 82 -1.51 -1.49 8.02
CA VAL A 82 -2.85 -2.11 7.97
C VAL A 82 -3.44 -2.39 9.36
N GLY A 83 -2.61 -2.72 10.34
CA GLY A 83 -3.02 -2.86 11.74
C GLY A 83 -3.35 -1.53 12.39
N LEU A 84 -2.59 -0.48 12.10
CA LEU A 84 -2.93 0.89 12.52
C LEU A 84 -4.25 1.34 11.87
N GLY A 85 -4.49 1.00 10.61
CA GLY A 85 -5.76 1.21 9.92
C GLY A 85 -6.93 0.50 10.62
N ALA A 86 -6.70 -0.70 11.13
CA ALA A 86 -7.70 -1.46 11.87
C ALA A 86 -8.12 -0.83 13.20
N THR A 87 -7.36 0.14 13.72
CA THR A 87 -7.72 0.85 14.96
C THR A 87 -8.89 1.84 14.77
N TRP A 88 -9.08 2.34 13.54
CA TRP A 88 -10.03 3.41 13.23
C TRP A 88 -9.92 4.62 14.17
N ASP A 89 -8.69 4.96 14.57
CA ASP A 89 -8.42 5.94 15.62
C ASP A 89 -7.40 7.00 15.16
N GLU A 90 -7.93 8.16 14.78
CA GLU A 90 -7.13 9.31 14.33
C GLU A 90 -6.20 9.84 15.42
N GLU A 91 -6.63 9.84 16.69
CA GLU A 91 -5.84 10.36 17.80
C GLU A 91 -4.66 9.42 18.10
N LEU A 92 -4.92 8.11 18.11
CA LEU A 92 -3.89 7.10 18.27
C LEU A 92 -2.84 7.18 17.15
N LEU A 93 -3.25 7.34 15.89
CA LEU A 93 -2.30 7.49 14.77
C LEU A 93 -1.48 8.77 14.87
N HIS A 94 -2.09 9.87 15.33
CA HIS A 94 -1.36 11.10 15.60
C HIS A 94 -0.30 10.90 16.69
N GLU A 95 -0.62 10.20 17.77
CA GLU A 95 0.34 9.87 18.83
C GLU A 95 1.46 8.94 18.35
N VAL A 96 1.15 7.91 17.57
CA VAL A 96 2.14 7.01 16.96
C VAL A 96 3.09 7.80 16.06
N ALA A 97 2.56 8.61 15.15
CA ALA A 97 3.36 9.47 14.28
C ALA A 97 4.21 10.49 15.06
N THR A 98 3.68 11.02 16.18
CA THR A 98 4.42 11.89 17.08
C THR A 98 5.65 11.18 17.64
N ALA A 99 5.52 9.92 18.07
CA ALA A 99 6.63 9.10 18.53
C ALA A 99 7.66 8.87 17.40
N VAL A 100 7.20 8.46 16.21
CA VAL A 100 8.05 8.21 15.03
C VAL A 100 8.84 9.48 14.65
N GLY A 101 8.19 10.64 14.54
CA GLY A 101 8.86 11.90 14.21
C GLY A 101 9.84 12.37 15.30
N THR A 102 9.58 12.03 16.56
CA THR A 102 10.49 12.31 17.68
C THR A 102 11.73 11.42 17.60
N GLU A 103 11.56 10.13 17.35
CA GLU A 103 12.69 9.22 17.16
C GLU A 103 13.52 9.58 15.93
N ALA A 104 12.88 9.95 14.81
CA ALA A 104 13.58 10.42 13.61
C ALA A 104 14.48 11.63 13.90
N ARG A 105 14.00 12.58 14.72
CA ARG A 105 14.82 13.70 15.23
C ARG A 105 15.97 13.24 16.10
N ALA A 106 15.77 12.26 16.98
CA ALA A 106 16.86 11.71 17.80
C ALA A 106 17.96 11.08 16.92
N PHE A 107 17.57 10.25 15.94
CA PHE A 107 18.50 9.66 14.98
C PHE A 107 19.24 10.71 14.15
N HIS A 108 18.54 11.75 13.67
CA HIS A 108 19.15 12.85 12.92
C HIS A 108 20.26 13.57 13.72
N GLN A 109 20.13 13.64 15.05
CA GLN A 109 21.10 14.31 15.91
C GLN A 109 22.38 13.48 16.14
N ARG A 110 22.35 12.18 15.87
CA ARG A 110 23.55 11.33 15.96
C ARG A 110 24.64 11.82 15.02
N PRO A 111 25.93 11.63 15.36
CA PRO A 111 27.02 11.90 14.44
C PRO A 111 26.80 11.16 13.13
N ALA A 112 27.02 11.82 12.00
CA ALA A 112 26.95 11.19 10.69
C ALA A 112 28.00 10.07 10.61
N ALA A 113 27.56 8.82 10.42
CA ALA A 113 28.45 7.68 10.27
C ALA A 113 29.23 7.75 8.95
N ASP A 114 28.53 8.13 7.87
CA ASP A 114 29.03 8.09 6.48
C ASP A 114 28.99 9.48 5.80
N GLY A 115 29.11 10.55 6.59
CA GLY A 115 29.13 11.93 6.08
C GLY A 115 27.75 12.57 5.85
N HIS A 116 26.67 11.78 5.85
CA HIS A 116 25.29 12.28 5.84
C HIS A 116 24.54 11.93 7.15
N ARG A 117 23.71 12.86 7.62
CA ARG A 117 22.73 12.57 8.67
C ARG A 117 21.49 11.92 8.03
N PRO A 118 20.75 11.07 8.77
CA PRO A 118 19.42 10.64 8.35
C PRO A 118 18.56 11.84 7.92
N GLY A 119 17.80 11.71 6.83
CA GLY A 119 16.91 12.75 6.36
C GLY A 119 15.78 13.03 7.36
N LEU A 120 15.27 14.26 7.37
CA LEU A 120 14.05 14.60 8.13
C LEU A 120 12.83 14.76 7.23
N GLN A 121 12.97 14.53 5.92
CA GLN A 121 11.83 14.24 5.07
C GLN A 121 11.47 12.77 5.24
N VAL A 122 10.29 12.49 5.77
CA VAL A 122 9.86 11.15 6.12
C VAL A 122 8.95 10.61 5.02
N TRP A 123 9.33 9.49 4.42
CA TRP A 123 8.60 8.83 3.33
C TRP A 123 7.42 8.00 3.84
N ALA A 124 6.51 8.65 4.55
CA ALA A 124 5.29 8.06 5.09
C ALA A 124 4.20 9.12 5.26
N PRO A 125 2.92 8.71 5.20
CA PRO A 125 2.44 7.33 5.04
C PRO A 125 2.31 6.84 3.59
N VAL A 126 2.13 5.52 3.43
CA VAL A 126 1.59 4.93 2.21
C VAL A 126 0.07 5.10 2.22
N VAL A 127 -0.46 5.78 1.20
CA VAL A 127 -1.88 6.16 1.13
C VAL A 127 -2.63 5.46 -0.02
N ASN A 128 -1.95 4.56 -0.74
CA ASN A 128 -2.59 3.71 -1.73
C ASN A 128 -3.67 2.86 -1.04
N LEU A 129 -4.82 2.72 -1.70
CA LEU A 129 -5.98 2.04 -1.15
C LEU A 129 -5.83 0.53 -1.33
N LEU A 130 -6.28 -0.24 -0.34
CA LEU A 130 -6.18 -1.70 -0.31
C LEU A 130 -7.22 -2.37 -1.24
N ARG A 131 -7.14 -2.05 -2.55
CA ARG A 131 -8.12 -2.47 -3.55
C ARG A 131 -8.13 -3.99 -3.78
N ASP A 132 -6.94 -4.58 -3.95
CA ASP A 132 -6.75 -6.01 -4.23
C ASP A 132 -5.98 -6.66 -3.06
N PRO A 133 -6.55 -7.65 -2.36
CA PRO A 133 -5.92 -8.28 -1.20
C PRO A 133 -4.66 -9.10 -1.53
N ARG A 134 -4.35 -9.26 -2.82
CA ARG A 134 -3.15 -9.94 -3.32
C ARG A 134 -1.97 -9.01 -3.54
N TRP A 135 -2.15 -7.69 -3.44
CA TRP A 135 -1.06 -6.74 -3.61
C TRP A 135 0.07 -7.02 -2.61
N GLY A 136 1.30 -7.16 -3.08
CA GLY A 136 2.46 -7.51 -2.27
C GLY A 136 2.74 -6.50 -1.15
N ARG A 137 2.39 -5.22 -1.33
CA ARG A 137 2.56 -4.16 -0.32
C ARG A 137 1.26 -3.79 0.40
N ASN A 138 0.24 -4.67 0.36
CA ASN A 138 -1.05 -4.43 1.02
C ASN A 138 -0.91 -4.14 2.53
N GLU A 139 0.15 -4.60 3.18
CA GLU A 139 0.37 -4.32 4.59
C GLU A 139 0.69 -2.86 4.90
N GLU A 140 1.22 -2.13 3.91
CA GLU A 140 1.67 -0.76 4.07
C GLU A 140 0.52 0.26 3.98
N GLY A 141 -0.61 -0.11 3.37
CA GLY A 141 -1.78 0.77 3.27
C GLY A 141 -2.67 0.71 4.51
N TYR A 142 -3.45 1.77 4.75
CA TYR A 142 -4.35 1.84 5.90
C TYR A 142 -5.68 1.12 5.66
N ALA A 143 -6.33 1.31 4.51
CA ALA A 143 -7.67 0.80 4.24
C ALA A 143 -8.01 0.77 2.75
N GLU A 144 -9.04 0.00 2.38
CA GLU A 144 -9.65 0.03 1.04
C GLU A 144 -10.55 1.26 0.82
N ASP A 145 -10.81 2.05 1.87
CA ASP A 145 -11.74 3.18 1.82
C ASP A 145 -11.02 4.55 1.77
N PRO A 146 -11.36 5.43 0.81
CA PRO A 146 -10.73 6.76 0.68
C PRO A 146 -10.90 7.68 1.89
N LEU A 147 -12.05 7.66 2.56
CA LEU A 147 -12.30 8.54 3.71
C LEU A 147 -11.44 8.11 4.90
N LEU A 148 -11.46 6.81 5.21
CA LEU A 148 -10.66 6.28 6.32
C LEU A 148 -9.18 6.53 6.08
N THR A 149 -8.65 6.13 4.92
CA THR A 149 -7.25 6.35 4.56
C THR A 149 -6.88 7.82 4.59
N GLY A 150 -7.71 8.70 4.03
CA GLY A 150 -7.46 10.15 4.02
C GLY A 150 -7.38 10.77 5.41
N ARG A 151 -8.28 10.40 6.33
CA ARG A 151 -8.29 10.92 7.72
C ARG A 151 -7.12 10.42 8.56
N LEU A 152 -6.81 9.13 8.44
CA LEU A 152 -5.66 8.52 9.09
C LEU A 152 -4.36 9.15 8.56
N SER A 153 -4.26 9.41 7.26
CA SER A 153 -3.12 10.08 6.65
C SER A 153 -2.92 11.51 7.15
N VAL A 154 -4.00 12.30 7.26
CA VAL A 154 -3.94 13.66 7.86
C VAL A 154 -3.38 13.58 9.28
N SER A 155 -3.87 12.64 10.09
CA SER A 155 -3.47 12.49 11.49
C SER A 155 -2.01 12.06 11.61
N TYR A 156 -1.58 11.08 10.81
CA TYR A 156 -0.20 10.62 10.77
C TYR A 156 0.76 11.73 10.32
N CYS A 157 0.44 12.43 9.23
CA CYS A 157 1.27 13.55 8.76
C CYS A 157 1.39 14.67 9.79
N ARG A 158 0.30 15.04 10.49
CA ARG A 158 0.34 16.06 11.55
C ARG A 158 1.24 15.63 12.72
N GLY A 159 1.13 14.39 13.18
CA GLY A 159 1.96 13.88 14.27
C GLY A 159 3.45 13.88 13.92
N LEU A 160 3.79 13.50 12.68
CA LEU A 160 5.15 13.58 12.14
C LEU A 160 5.65 15.04 12.06
N ALA A 161 4.85 15.95 11.50
CA ALA A 161 5.20 17.35 11.29
C ALA A 161 5.33 18.16 12.59
N GLY A 162 4.53 17.85 13.61
CA GLY A 162 4.42 18.64 14.84
C GLY A 162 3.70 19.98 14.64
N ASP A 163 3.37 20.64 15.75
CA ASP A 163 2.42 21.77 15.76
C ASP A 163 3.06 23.16 15.65
N HIS A 164 4.39 23.24 15.57
CA HIS A 164 5.06 24.54 15.55
C HIS A 164 4.76 25.25 14.20
N PRO A 165 4.34 26.54 14.21
CA PRO A 165 3.77 27.21 13.03
C PRO A 165 4.76 27.52 11.92
N VAL A 166 6.05 27.31 12.13
CA VAL A 166 7.14 27.60 11.17
C VAL A 166 8.03 26.37 11.01
N TYR A 167 8.65 25.93 12.11
CA TYR A 167 9.52 24.77 12.14
C TYR A 167 8.75 23.44 12.21
N LEU A 168 9.18 22.49 11.39
CA LEU A 168 8.69 21.13 11.28
C LEU A 168 9.56 20.20 12.12
N ARG A 169 8.95 19.27 12.84
CA ARG A 169 9.67 18.15 13.48
C ARG A 169 10.21 17.22 12.40
N THR A 170 9.38 16.78 11.49
CA THR A 170 9.79 16.14 10.24
C THR A 170 8.95 16.69 9.10
N ALA A 171 9.31 16.40 7.86
CA ALA A 171 8.58 16.77 6.66
C ALA A 171 7.90 15.51 6.06
N PRO A 172 6.62 15.23 6.38
CA PRO A 172 5.91 14.06 5.90
C PRO A 172 5.70 14.11 4.39
N LEU A 173 5.82 12.97 3.73
CA LEU A 173 5.67 12.83 2.29
C LEU A 173 4.79 11.61 1.98
N LEU A 174 3.68 11.83 1.25
CA LEU A 174 2.74 10.76 0.90
C LEU A 174 3.29 9.91 -0.25
N LYS A 175 3.06 8.61 -0.22
CA LYS A 175 3.42 7.71 -1.33
C LYS A 175 2.37 6.63 -1.58
N HIS A 176 2.27 6.04 -2.75
CA HIS A 176 2.93 6.38 -4.02
C HIS A 176 1.87 6.94 -4.97
N PHE A 177 2.08 8.15 -5.47
CA PHE A 177 1.15 8.90 -6.30
C PHE A 177 1.25 8.44 -7.77
N LEU A 178 0.32 7.65 -8.30
CA LEU A 178 -0.93 7.17 -7.71
C LEU A 178 -1.35 5.82 -8.31
N ALA A 179 -2.47 5.25 -7.83
CA ALA A 179 -3.05 4.00 -8.34
C ALA A 179 -2.01 2.88 -8.50
N TYR A 180 -1.27 2.64 -7.42
CA TYR A 180 -0.18 1.70 -7.33
C TYR A 180 -0.51 0.60 -6.33
N ASN A 181 -0.99 -0.55 -6.85
CA ASN A 181 -1.36 -1.73 -6.10
C ASN A 181 -0.98 -3.03 -6.84
N ASN A 182 0.17 -3.04 -7.51
CA ASN A 182 0.71 -4.17 -8.25
C ASN A 182 2.25 -4.11 -8.23
N GLU A 183 2.89 -5.19 -7.82
CA GLU A 183 4.35 -5.29 -7.70
C GLU A 183 4.98 -6.00 -8.90
N ASP A 184 4.27 -6.94 -9.51
CA ASP A 184 4.75 -7.68 -10.68
C ASP A 184 4.92 -6.73 -11.88
N GLU A 185 6.14 -6.58 -12.42
CA GLU A 185 6.40 -5.69 -13.56
C GLU A 185 5.88 -4.24 -13.31
N ARG A 186 5.96 -3.80 -12.04
CA ARG A 186 5.37 -2.54 -11.56
C ARG A 186 5.79 -1.27 -12.28
N ASP A 187 6.94 -1.28 -12.93
CA ASP A 187 7.49 -0.15 -13.67
C ASP A 187 7.01 -0.10 -15.13
N ILE A 188 6.51 -1.20 -15.68
CA ILE A 188 6.04 -1.25 -17.08
C ILE A 188 4.53 -1.52 -17.21
N THR A 189 3.87 -1.87 -16.11
CA THR A 189 2.42 -2.05 -16.07
C THR A 189 1.69 -0.70 -16.04
N SER A 190 0.49 -0.67 -16.65
CA SER A 190 -0.35 0.52 -16.70
C SER A 190 -1.66 0.26 -15.95
N SER A 191 -1.91 1.04 -14.91
CA SER A 191 -3.21 1.08 -14.23
C SER A 191 -4.20 1.85 -15.09
N VAL A 192 -5.27 1.19 -15.51
CA VAL A 192 -6.35 1.83 -16.30
C VAL A 192 -7.36 2.43 -15.33
N VAL A 193 -7.37 3.75 -15.23
CA VAL A 193 -8.16 4.49 -14.23
C VAL A 193 -9.05 5.50 -14.96
N PRO A 194 -10.33 5.18 -15.19
CA PRO A 194 -11.29 6.13 -15.76
C PRO A 194 -11.48 7.35 -14.86
N PRO A 195 -11.91 8.52 -15.39
CA PRO A 195 -12.00 9.77 -14.63
C PRO A 195 -12.81 9.66 -13.34
N ARG A 196 -13.89 8.88 -13.33
CA ARG A 196 -14.68 8.64 -12.11
C ARG A 196 -13.86 7.95 -11.03
N VAL A 197 -13.15 6.89 -11.37
CA VAL A 197 -12.30 6.16 -10.40
C VAL A 197 -11.15 7.04 -9.93
N LEU A 198 -10.50 7.74 -10.86
CA LEU A 198 -9.41 8.67 -10.56
C LEU A 198 -9.82 9.68 -9.49
N HIS A 199 -10.96 10.36 -9.68
CA HIS A 199 -11.41 11.43 -8.79
C HIS A 199 -12.12 10.92 -7.53
N GLU A 200 -12.94 9.88 -7.63
CA GLU A 200 -13.76 9.39 -6.51
C GLU A 200 -12.98 8.43 -5.58
N TYR A 201 -11.89 7.82 -6.04
CA TYR A 201 -11.16 6.79 -5.30
C TYR A 201 -9.67 7.16 -5.10
N ASP A 202 -8.87 7.16 -6.16
CA ASP A 202 -7.40 7.27 -6.03
C ASP A 202 -6.96 8.66 -5.54
N LEU A 203 -7.41 9.75 -6.18
CA LEU A 203 -7.09 11.11 -5.75
C LEU A 203 -7.73 11.45 -4.39
N ALA A 204 -8.86 10.83 -4.07
CA ALA A 204 -9.62 11.10 -2.86
C ALA A 204 -8.83 10.75 -1.58
N ALA A 205 -7.94 9.76 -1.63
CA ALA A 205 -7.08 9.38 -0.49
C ALA A 205 -5.95 10.41 -0.23
N PHE A 206 -5.37 11.00 -1.28
CA PHE A 206 -4.25 11.95 -1.16
C PHE A 206 -4.71 13.36 -0.78
N ARG A 207 -5.83 13.80 -1.33
CA ARG A 207 -6.30 15.20 -1.26
C ARG A 207 -6.40 15.75 0.17
N PRO A 208 -6.95 15.04 1.18
CA PRO A 208 -7.14 15.61 2.51
C PRO A 208 -5.83 16.03 3.20
N ALA A 209 -4.80 15.18 3.14
CA ALA A 209 -3.50 15.45 3.76
C ALA A 209 -2.75 16.60 3.06
N ILE A 210 -2.85 16.69 1.74
CA ILE A 210 -2.25 17.78 0.95
C ILE A 210 -3.00 19.11 1.18
N ALA A 211 -4.32 19.11 0.99
CA ALA A 211 -5.13 20.34 1.05
C ALA A 211 -5.19 20.96 2.45
N SER A 212 -4.98 20.16 3.50
CA SER A 212 -4.88 20.66 4.87
C SER A 212 -3.49 21.16 5.26
N GLY A 213 -2.48 20.99 4.40
CA GLY A 213 -1.07 21.29 4.69
C GLY A 213 -0.39 20.34 5.66
N ALA A 214 -1.03 19.20 5.99
CA ALA A 214 -0.45 18.18 6.86
C ALA A 214 0.74 17.49 6.17
N ALA A 215 0.58 17.13 4.90
CA ALA A 215 1.68 16.60 4.09
C ALA A 215 2.52 17.73 3.51
N THR A 216 3.82 17.52 3.43
CA THR A 216 4.79 18.47 2.84
C THR A 216 5.25 18.06 1.45
N GLY A 217 4.95 16.83 1.03
CA GLY A 217 5.32 16.31 -0.27
C GLY A 217 4.53 15.09 -0.72
N VAL A 218 4.78 14.68 -1.96
CA VAL A 218 4.32 13.41 -2.53
C VAL A 218 5.47 12.70 -3.26
N MET A 219 5.37 11.38 -3.36
CA MET A 219 6.27 10.55 -4.15
C MET A 219 5.51 9.88 -5.27
N PRO A 220 5.79 10.16 -6.56
CA PRO A 220 5.14 9.50 -7.67
C PRO A 220 5.49 8.01 -7.76
N ALA A 221 4.52 7.17 -8.13
CA ALA A 221 4.66 5.72 -8.21
C ALA A 221 5.41 5.24 -9.47
N TYR A 222 5.88 3.99 -9.48
CA TYR A 222 6.58 3.40 -10.62
C TYR A 222 5.71 3.23 -11.87
N ASN A 223 4.44 2.86 -11.68
CA ASN A 223 3.58 2.43 -12.77
C ASN A 223 3.15 3.58 -13.70
N LEU A 224 2.60 3.18 -14.84
CA LEU A 224 1.89 4.07 -15.73
C LEU A 224 0.43 4.20 -15.28
N ILE A 225 -0.16 5.38 -15.48
CA ILE A 225 -1.62 5.60 -15.42
C ILE A 225 -2.08 5.93 -16.82
N ASN A 226 -3.04 5.15 -17.32
CA ASN A 226 -3.60 5.34 -18.65
C ASN A 226 -2.48 5.54 -19.71
N GLY A 227 -1.44 4.69 -19.68
CA GLY A 227 -0.30 4.74 -20.59
C GLY A 227 0.75 5.85 -20.36
N ARG A 228 0.62 6.68 -19.32
CA ARG A 228 1.61 7.72 -18.96
C ARG A 228 2.32 7.38 -17.63
N PRO A 229 3.67 7.39 -17.57
CA PRO A 229 4.40 7.23 -16.30
C PRO A 229 4.07 8.32 -15.28
N CYS A 230 3.94 7.96 -14.00
CA CYS A 230 3.55 8.92 -12.95
C CYS A 230 4.55 10.08 -12.80
N HIS A 231 5.84 9.86 -13.04
CA HIS A 231 6.90 10.88 -12.93
C HIS A 231 6.85 11.96 -14.00
N VAL A 232 6.05 11.76 -15.05
CA VAL A 232 5.77 12.79 -16.07
C VAL A 232 4.29 13.18 -16.10
N SER A 233 3.54 12.84 -15.05
CA SER A 233 2.11 13.11 -14.97
C SER A 233 1.81 14.60 -14.76
N PRO A 234 0.90 15.21 -15.55
CA PRO A 234 0.46 16.58 -15.33
C PRO A 234 -0.30 16.75 -13.99
N LEU A 235 -0.77 15.67 -13.38
CA LEU A 235 -1.50 15.69 -12.10
C LEU A 235 -0.65 16.24 -10.94
N LEU A 236 0.67 16.19 -11.04
CA LEU A 236 1.57 16.81 -10.06
C LEU A 236 1.34 18.32 -9.94
N GLU A 237 1.09 19.00 -11.05
CA GLU A 237 0.81 20.43 -11.08
C GLU A 237 -0.70 20.70 -10.99
N THR A 238 -1.53 20.01 -11.79
CA THR A 238 -2.97 20.32 -11.90
C THR A 238 -3.80 19.87 -10.69
N GLU A 239 -3.33 18.88 -9.93
CA GLU A 239 -4.00 18.40 -8.73
C GLU A 239 -3.16 18.65 -7.47
N VAL A 240 -2.02 17.99 -7.36
CA VAL A 240 -1.24 17.96 -6.10
C VAL A 240 -0.83 19.36 -5.65
N ARG A 241 -0.19 20.15 -6.52
CA ARG A 241 0.22 21.53 -6.16
C ARG A 241 -0.97 22.48 -6.03
N ARG A 242 -1.97 22.35 -6.90
CA ARG A 242 -3.22 23.13 -6.80
C ARG A 242 -3.92 22.94 -5.45
N TRP A 243 -3.96 21.72 -4.93
CA TRP A 243 -4.54 21.45 -3.61
C TRP A 243 -3.72 22.08 -2.48
N ALA A 244 -2.41 22.20 -2.64
CA ALA A 244 -1.52 22.81 -1.65
C ALA A 244 -1.55 24.35 -1.64
N GLU A 245 -2.02 25.01 -2.71
CA GLU A 245 -2.04 26.49 -2.83
C GLU A 245 -2.62 27.22 -1.59
N PRO A 246 -3.75 26.80 -0.99
CA PRO A 246 -4.33 27.49 0.17
C PRO A 246 -3.45 27.45 1.42
N THR A 247 -2.48 26.53 1.48
CA THR A 247 -1.56 26.39 2.61
C THR A 247 -0.49 27.48 2.63
N GLY A 248 -0.25 28.16 1.50
CA GLY A 248 0.82 29.14 1.35
C GLY A 248 2.23 28.55 1.28
N HIS A 249 2.36 27.22 1.24
CA HIS A 249 3.63 26.52 1.08
C HIS A 249 3.65 25.73 -0.22
N GLU A 250 4.77 25.78 -0.94
CA GLU A 250 5.01 24.88 -2.06
C GLU A 250 5.17 23.44 -1.57
N LEU A 251 4.51 22.51 -2.26
CA LEU A 251 4.62 21.07 -2.01
C LEU A 251 5.86 20.49 -2.70
N PHE A 252 6.55 19.55 -2.05
CA PHE A 252 7.77 18.94 -2.55
C PHE A 252 7.50 17.58 -3.22
N VAL A 253 8.04 17.34 -4.42
CA VAL A 253 7.90 16.05 -5.12
C VAL A 253 9.23 15.31 -5.13
N CYS A 254 9.27 14.14 -4.50
CA CYS A 254 10.42 13.24 -4.48
C CYS A 254 10.16 12.06 -5.41
N SER A 255 11.07 11.68 -6.30
CA SER A 255 10.86 10.44 -7.07
C SER A 255 10.95 9.23 -6.14
N ASP A 256 10.22 8.17 -6.49
CA ASP A 256 10.55 6.82 -6.01
C ASP A 256 11.94 6.40 -6.52
N ALA A 257 12.55 5.41 -5.84
CA ALA A 257 13.93 5.00 -6.06
C ALA A 257 14.12 4.38 -7.45
N GLY A 258 14.95 5.00 -8.29
CA GLY A 258 15.27 4.54 -9.65
C GLY A 258 14.20 4.86 -10.70
N ALA A 259 13.03 5.39 -10.33
CA ALA A 259 11.91 5.52 -11.26
C ALA A 259 12.17 6.53 -12.42
N VAL A 260 12.98 7.57 -12.20
CA VAL A 260 13.34 8.50 -13.30
C VAL A 260 14.31 7.84 -14.30
N THR A 261 15.08 6.86 -13.87
CA THR A 261 15.90 6.01 -14.73
C THR A 261 15.03 5.08 -15.58
N ASN A 262 13.98 4.48 -14.98
CA ASN A 262 13.06 3.56 -15.65
C ASN A 262 12.40 4.17 -16.90
N LEU A 263 12.07 5.47 -16.86
CA LEU A 263 11.52 6.24 -17.99
C LEU A 263 12.28 6.04 -19.32
N ALA A 264 13.59 5.80 -19.28
CA ALA A 264 14.42 5.53 -20.47
C ALA A 264 14.89 4.07 -20.58
N GLU A 265 15.00 3.38 -19.44
CA GLU A 265 15.38 1.96 -19.38
C GLU A 265 14.17 1.06 -19.54
N SER A 266 13.59 0.55 -18.46
CA SER A 266 12.55 -0.47 -18.54
C SER A 266 11.27 -0.01 -19.23
N GLU A 267 10.85 1.24 -19.05
CA GLU A 267 9.62 1.78 -19.65
C GLU A 267 9.76 2.11 -21.13
N HIS A 268 10.98 2.37 -21.59
CA HIS A 268 11.26 2.88 -22.94
C HIS A 268 10.37 4.07 -23.36
N TYR A 269 9.93 4.89 -22.41
CA TYR A 269 9.04 6.01 -22.68
C TYR A 269 9.79 7.19 -23.33
N PHE A 270 11.07 7.35 -23.00
CA PHE A 270 12.01 8.27 -23.66
C PHE A 270 13.24 7.53 -24.20
N ASP A 271 13.86 8.08 -25.25
CA ASP A 271 14.98 7.44 -25.93
C ASP A 271 16.33 7.57 -25.19
N ASP A 272 16.44 8.51 -24.25
CA ASP A 272 17.67 8.77 -23.50
C ASP A 272 17.43 9.40 -22.11
N HIS A 273 18.38 9.20 -21.19
CA HIS A 273 18.27 9.69 -19.82
C HIS A 273 18.22 11.22 -19.67
N PRO A 274 19.06 12.05 -20.33
CA PRO A 274 18.92 13.50 -20.19
C PRO A 274 17.52 14.00 -20.59
N THR A 275 16.89 13.39 -21.59
CA THR A 275 15.50 13.71 -21.99
C THR A 275 14.50 13.28 -20.93
N SER A 276 14.62 12.07 -20.37
CA SER A 276 13.72 11.59 -19.31
C SER A 276 13.82 12.43 -18.04
N HIS A 277 15.04 12.77 -17.62
CA HIS A 277 15.29 13.57 -16.41
C HIS A 277 14.77 14.99 -16.59
N ALA A 278 14.96 15.59 -17.78
CA ALA A 278 14.37 16.89 -18.10
C ALA A 278 12.84 16.86 -18.05
N ALA A 279 12.23 15.82 -18.61
CA ALA A 279 10.77 15.67 -18.61
C ALA A 279 10.23 15.54 -17.17
N ALA A 280 10.86 14.73 -16.33
CA ALA A 280 10.46 14.55 -14.93
C ALA A 280 10.54 15.86 -14.12
N VAL A 281 11.64 16.61 -14.25
CA VAL A 281 11.81 17.91 -13.57
C VAL A 281 10.76 18.92 -14.04
N ARG A 282 10.49 19.00 -15.35
CA ARG A 282 9.46 19.91 -15.88
C ARG A 282 8.03 19.52 -15.48
N ALA A 283 7.76 18.23 -15.34
CA ALA A 283 6.49 17.72 -14.84
C ALA A 283 6.27 18.01 -13.35
N GLY A 284 7.36 18.26 -12.60
CA GLY A 284 7.31 18.78 -11.25
C GLY A 284 8.11 17.98 -10.21
N VAL A 285 8.92 17.00 -10.62
CA VAL A 285 9.84 16.27 -9.71
C VAL A 285 10.94 17.21 -9.23
N ASP A 286 11.05 17.37 -7.91
CA ASP A 286 11.98 18.31 -7.26
C ASP A 286 13.25 17.62 -6.73
N SER A 287 13.18 16.32 -6.43
CA SER A 287 14.34 15.51 -6.01
C SER A 287 14.28 14.10 -6.61
N ILE A 288 15.41 13.66 -7.17
CA ILE A 288 15.59 12.37 -7.83
C ILE A 288 16.33 11.43 -6.87
N THR A 289 15.66 10.33 -6.52
CA THR A 289 16.14 9.23 -5.68
C THR A 289 16.70 8.13 -6.56
N GLU A 290 18.01 8.01 -6.67
CA GLU A 290 18.67 6.90 -7.39
C GLU A 290 20.16 6.82 -7.04
N LEU A 291 20.77 5.65 -7.29
CA LEU A 291 22.23 5.44 -7.26
C LEU A 291 22.92 5.76 -5.93
N ASP A 292 22.20 5.59 -4.82
CA ASP A 292 22.64 5.77 -3.44
C ASP A 292 23.45 7.05 -3.27
N GLU A 293 24.69 7.00 -2.73
CA GLU A 293 25.53 8.18 -2.46
C GLU A 293 26.36 8.66 -3.66
N ASP A 294 26.39 7.92 -4.77
CA ASP A 294 27.13 8.31 -5.99
C ASP A 294 26.25 9.07 -6.99
N GLY A 295 26.16 10.39 -6.79
CA GLY A 295 25.38 11.27 -7.65
C GLY A 295 26.00 11.57 -9.02
N SER A 296 27.18 11.04 -9.34
CA SER A 296 27.93 11.44 -10.53
C SER A 296 27.14 11.22 -11.83
N ILE A 297 26.39 10.12 -11.91
CA ILE A 297 25.57 9.76 -13.06
C ILE A 297 24.34 10.67 -13.14
N THR A 298 23.56 10.78 -12.07
CA THR A 298 22.33 11.61 -12.02
C THR A 298 22.64 13.08 -12.32
N LEU A 299 23.67 13.64 -11.68
CA LEU A 299 24.10 15.01 -11.93
C LEU A 299 24.64 15.19 -13.35
N GLY A 300 25.34 14.18 -13.89
CA GLY A 300 25.78 14.17 -15.29
C GLY A 300 24.61 14.22 -16.27
N ARG A 301 23.53 13.47 -16.00
CA ARG A 301 22.31 13.46 -16.81
C ARG A 301 21.59 14.82 -16.76
N LEU A 302 21.47 15.44 -15.59
CA LEU A 302 20.88 16.77 -15.43
C LEU A 302 21.70 17.88 -16.11
N ARG A 303 23.03 17.85 -15.97
CA ARG A 303 23.93 18.80 -16.66
C ARG A 303 23.82 18.67 -18.18
N ALA A 304 23.81 17.44 -18.69
CA ALA A 304 23.61 17.19 -20.11
C ALA A 304 22.24 17.68 -20.60
N ALA A 305 21.19 17.61 -19.78
CA ALA A 305 19.88 18.15 -20.11
C ALA A 305 19.89 19.69 -20.24
N VAL A 306 20.62 20.39 -19.34
CA VAL A 306 20.83 21.83 -19.43
C VAL A 306 21.65 22.20 -20.67
N ASP A 307 22.76 21.49 -20.92
CA ASP A 307 23.62 21.72 -22.09
C ASP A 307 22.87 21.54 -23.42
N ARG A 308 21.91 20.60 -23.46
CA ARG A 308 21.02 20.35 -24.62
C ARG A 308 19.84 21.32 -24.72
N GLY A 309 19.66 22.23 -23.77
CA GLY A 309 18.52 23.15 -23.71
C GLY A 309 17.18 22.48 -23.40
N LEU A 310 17.20 21.28 -22.81
CA LEU A 310 16.01 20.54 -22.39
C LEU A 310 15.47 21.03 -21.03
N LEU A 311 16.38 21.55 -20.18
CA LEU A 311 16.08 22.26 -18.94
C LEU A 311 16.61 23.68 -19.00
N THR A 312 15.82 24.62 -18.48
CA THR A 312 16.21 26.01 -18.28
C THR A 312 16.68 26.24 -16.84
N GLU A 313 17.38 27.34 -16.58
CA GLU A 313 17.71 27.72 -15.20
C GLU A 313 16.45 27.95 -14.34
N ASP A 314 15.32 28.38 -14.94
CA ASP A 314 14.05 28.55 -14.21
C ASP A 314 13.47 27.20 -13.74
N ASP A 315 13.58 26.15 -14.56
CA ASP A 315 13.16 24.79 -14.16
C ASP A 315 13.96 24.30 -12.95
N ILE A 316 15.29 24.52 -12.97
CA ILE A 316 16.18 24.16 -11.87
C ILE A 316 15.89 25.02 -10.63
N ASP A 317 15.69 26.33 -10.79
CA ASP A 317 15.40 27.24 -9.69
C ASP A 317 14.09 26.90 -9.00
N ARG A 318 13.04 26.52 -9.75
CA ARG A 318 11.75 26.07 -9.20
C ARG A 318 11.93 24.85 -8.29
N ALA A 319 12.63 23.81 -8.75
CA ALA A 319 12.90 22.61 -7.95
C ALA A 319 13.78 22.94 -6.71
N ALA A 320 14.86 23.69 -6.90
CA ALA A 320 15.76 24.10 -5.83
C ALA A 320 15.05 24.93 -4.73
N ARG A 321 14.11 25.81 -5.10
CA ARG A 321 13.30 26.60 -4.15
C ARG A 321 12.48 25.73 -3.22
N ARG A 322 11.90 24.65 -3.73
CA ARG A 322 11.07 23.72 -2.96
C ARG A 322 11.92 22.89 -2.01
N HIS A 323 13.09 22.47 -2.46
CA HIS A 323 14.09 21.83 -1.61
C HIS A 323 14.52 22.73 -0.44
N LEU A 324 14.85 24.00 -0.73
CA LEU A 324 15.24 24.96 0.29
C LEU A 324 14.08 25.31 1.24
N SER A 325 12.84 25.39 0.75
CA SER A 325 11.64 25.60 1.58
C SER A 325 11.53 24.56 2.69
N ILE A 326 11.72 23.27 2.37
CA ILE A 326 11.73 22.19 3.36
C ILE A 326 12.89 22.36 4.35
N ARG A 327 14.11 22.64 3.87
CA ARG A 327 15.29 22.80 4.73
C ARG A 327 15.17 23.96 5.72
N PHE A 328 14.64 25.11 5.29
CA PHE A 328 14.33 26.23 6.19
C PHE A 328 13.30 25.84 7.24
N ARG A 329 12.23 25.16 6.84
CA ARG A 329 11.18 24.71 7.76
C ARG A 329 11.67 23.59 8.68
N LEU A 330 12.68 22.82 8.32
CA LEU A 330 13.31 21.84 9.23
C LEU A 330 14.27 22.48 10.24
N GLY A 331 14.50 23.80 10.17
CA GLY A 331 15.28 24.53 11.16
C GLY A 331 16.78 24.61 10.87
N GLU A 332 17.26 24.11 9.72
CA GLU A 332 18.70 24.07 9.40
C GLU A 332 19.37 25.46 9.51
N PHE A 333 18.65 26.51 9.10
CA PHE A 333 19.18 27.87 9.06
C PHE A 333 18.93 28.67 10.34
N ASP A 334 18.07 28.17 11.23
CA ASP A 334 17.65 28.84 12.47
C ASP A 334 17.68 27.87 13.67
N PRO A 335 18.83 27.21 13.96
CA PRO A 335 18.89 26.13 14.94
C PRO A 335 18.51 26.57 16.37
N ASP A 336 18.71 27.84 16.71
CA ASP A 336 18.33 28.41 18.02
C ASP A 336 16.81 28.62 18.17
N LEU A 337 16.07 28.61 17.06
CA LEU A 337 14.62 28.78 17.02
C LEU A 337 13.86 27.45 16.78
N ASP A 338 14.55 26.40 16.34
CA ASP A 338 13.99 25.06 16.15
C ASP A 338 13.66 24.41 17.51
N PRO A 339 12.37 24.24 17.87
CA PRO A 339 11.99 23.65 19.16
C PRO A 339 12.35 22.16 19.27
N TYR A 340 12.69 21.51 18.15
CA TYR A 340 13.01 20.08 18.09
C TYR A 340 14.53 19.82 18.10
N ALA A 341 15.37 20.86 18.05
CA ALA A 341 16.83 20.75 18.03
C ALA A 341 17.42 20.10 19.29
N GLY A 342 16.65 20.02 20.38
CA GLY A 342 17.04 19.42 21.67
C GLY A 342 16.76 17.93 21.83
N ILE A 343 16.05 17.27 20.91
CA ILE A 343 15.68 15.85 21.02
C ILE A 343 16.92 14.94 20.90
N ARG A 344 17.08 13.96 21.79
CA ARG A 344 18.26 13.07 21.85
C ARG A 344 17.83 11.60 21.98
N ASP A 345 18.83 10.71 22.08
CA ASP A 345 18.65 9.24 22.09
C ASP A 345 17.77 8.71 23.23
N ASP A 346 17.56 9.46 24.31
CA ASP A 346 16.64 9.08 25.39
C ASP A 346 15.16 9.06 24.95
N ALA A 347 14.84 9.64 23.79
CA ALA A 347 13.53 9.55 23.18
C ALA A 347 13.30 8.22 22.43
N VAL A 348 14.35 7.52 22.00
CA VAL A 348 14.23 6.27 21.23
C VAL A 348 13.85 5.12 22.15
N ASP A 349 12.81 4.37 21.80
CA ASP A 349 12.30 3.24 22.60
C ASP A 349 12.03 3.64 24.07
N SER A 350 11.53 4.87 24.24
CA SER A 350 11.21 5.41 25.56
C SER A 350 10.09 4.60 26.24
N PRO A 351 9.99 4.58 27.58
CA PRO A 351 8.90 3.90 28.27
C PRO A 351 7.50 4.34 27.79
N ALA A 352 7.35 5.60 27.38
CA ALA A 352 6.10 6.12 26.82
C ALA A 352 5.82 5.52 25.43
N HIS A 353 6.83 5.42 24.55
CA HIS A 353 6.67 4.81 23.23
C HIS A 353 6.39 3.30 23.33
N ARG A 354 6.99 2.60 24.29
CA ARG A 354 6.68 1.18 24.58
C ARG A 354 5.23 0.99 25.02
N ALA A 355 4.75 1.83 25.92
CA ALA A 355 3.35 1.80 26.35
C ALA A 355 2.38 2.11 25.19
N LEU A 356 2.77 3.05 24.33
CA LEU A 356 2.02 3.38 23.11
C LEU A 356 2.00 2.22 22.12
N ALA A 357 3.13 1.53 21.91
CA ALA A 357 3.21 0.35 21.05
C ALA A 357 2.29 -0.77 21.54
N LEU A 358 2.25 -1.01 22.86
CA LEU A 358 1.30 -1.96 23.47
C LEU A 358 -0.15 -1.55 23.23
N ARG A 359 -0.49 -0.27 23.43
CA ARG A 359 -1.85 0.23 23.21
C ARG A 359 -2.26 0.08 21.74
N ALA A 360 -1.40 0.51 20.82
CA ALA A 360 -1.63 0.40 19.38
C ALA A 360 -1.83 -1.06 18.95
N ALA A 361 -0.97 -1.97 19.42
CA ALA A 361 -1.10 -3.40 19.14
C ALA A 361 -2.35 -4.02 19.76
N THR A 362 -2.83 -3.52 20.90
CA THR A 362 -4.05 -4.03 21.55
C THR A 362 -5.31 -3.55 20.83
N GLU A 363 -5.34 -2.29 20.42
CA GLU A 363 -6.49 -1.68 19.75
C GLU A 363 -6.61 -2.06 18.27
N SER A 364 -5.55 -2.61 17.66
CA SER A 364 -5.58 -3.12 16.29
C SER A 364 -6.13 -4.54 16.17
N VAL A 365 -6.24 -5.30 17.27
CA VAL A 365 -6.74 -6.68 17.24
C VAL A 365 -8.21 -6.71 16.87
N VAL A 366 -8.55 -7.49 15.85
CA VAL A 366 -9.93 -7.66 15.37
C VAL A 366 -10.44 -9.05 15.75
N LEU A 367 -11.52 -9.09 16.53
CA LEU A 367 -12.25 -10.32 16.79
C LEU A 367 -13.19 -10.57 15.60
N LEU A 368 -12.86 -11.52 14.73
CA LEU A 368 -13.63 -11.80 13.50
C LEU A 368 -14.85 -12.66 13.78
N LYS A 369 -14.69 -13.69 14.61
CA LYS A 369 -15.75 -14.61 15.02
C LYS A 369 -15.61 -14.96 16.50
N ASN A 370 -16.74 -15.08 17.20
CA ASN A 370 -16.76 -15.60 18.58
C ASN A 370 -18.14 -16.18 18.97
N ASP A 371 -18.22 -17.50 19.09
CA ASP A 371 -19.39 -18.27 19.55
C ASP A 371 -19.29 -18.59 21.05
N GLY A 372 -18.64 -17.71 21.82
CA GLY A 372 -18.49 -17.82 23.27
C GLY A 372 -17.22 -18.53 23.76
N ALA A 373 -16.28 -18.84 22.88
CA ALA A 373 -14.97 -19.39 23.27
C ALA A 373 -14.05 -18.34 23.91
N LEU A 374 -14.18 -17.07 23.51
CA LEU A 374 -13.41 -15.95 24.06
C LEU A 374 -14.29 -15.03 24.92
N PRO A 375 -13.75 -14.44 26.00
CA PRO A 375 -12.37 -14.60 26.48
C PRO A 375 -12.12 -15.97 27.13
N LEU A 376 -10.89 -16.45 26.99
CA LEU A 376 -10.42 -17.66 27.68
C LEU A 376 -10.55 -17.47 29.19
N SER A 377 -10.98 -18.52 29.87
CA SER A 377 -11.11 -18.56 31.33
C SER A 377 -10.03 -19.46 31.94
N PRO A 378 -8.76 -19.00 32.03
CA PRO A 378 -7.70 -19.76 32.67
C PRO A 378 -7.93 -19.83 34.18
N ALA A 379 -7.63 -20.98 34.76
CA ALA A 379 -7.74 -21.24 36.19
C ALA A 379 -6.64 -22.24 36.60
N PRO A 380 -6.30 -22.35 37.90
CA PRO A 380 -5.32 -23.30 38.37
C PRO A 380 -5.54 -24.72 37.84
N GLY A 381 -4.53 -25.28 37.18
CA GLY A 381 -4.57 -26.63 36.59
C GLY A 381 -5.18 -26.72 35.19
N ARG A 382 -5.65 -25.62 34.59
CA ARG A 382 -6.01 -25.59 33.16
C ARG A 382 -4.76 -25.52 32.28
N ARG A 383 -4.83 -26.14 31.12
CA ARG A 383 -3.75 -26.18 30.12
C ARG A 383 -4.22 -25.56 28.81
N VAL A 384 -3.36 -24.73 28.21
CA VAL A 384 -3.59 -24.11 26.89
C VAL A 384 -2.50 -24.58 25.93
N ALA A 385 -2.88 -25.19 24.82
CA ALA A 385 -1.94 -25.52 23.75
C ALA A 385 -1.69 -24.28 22.88
N LEU A 386 -0.43 -23.94 22.65
CA LEU A 386 -0.01 -22.84 21.79
C LEU A 386 0.63 -23.45 20.55
N VAL A 387 -0.10 -23.39 19.44
CA VAL A 387 0.20 -24.18 18.25
C VAL A 387 0.47 -23.28 17.05
N GLY A 388 1.43 -23.65 16.22
CA GLY A 388 1.65 -23.05 14.91
C GLY A 388 2.97 -22.28 14.77
N PRO A 389 3.43 -22.11 13.52
CA PRO A 389 4.77 -21.57 13.22
C PRO A 389 4.93 -20.10 13.64
N LEU A 390 3.81 -19.39 13.85
CA LEU A 390 3.80 -17.98 14.22
C LEU A 390 3.61 -17.73 15.72
N ALA A 391 3.43 -18.78 16.53
CA ALA A 391 3.14 -18.61 17.95
C ALA A 391 4.34 -18.04 18.74
N ASP A 392 5.56 -18.40 18.38
CA ASP A 392 6.78 -18.05 19.12
C ASP A 392 7.80 -17.26 18.31
N THR A 393 7.32 -16.47 17.34
CA THR A 393 8.14 -15.56 16.55
C THR A 393 7.45 -14.21 16.37
N LEU A 394 8.24 -13.17 16.12
CA LEU A 394 7.80 -11.89 15.59
C LEU A 394 8.72 -11.56 14.43
N PHE A 395 8.18 -10.99 13.35
CA PHE A 395 8.95 -10.62 12.18
C PHE A 395 9.16 -9.12 12.11
N GLU A 396 10.35 -8.73 11.70
CA GLU A 396 10.59 -7.46 11.03
C GLU A 396 10.12 -7.59 9.55
N ASP A 397 9.84 -6.46 8.91
CA ASP A 397 9.51 -6.29 7.49
C ASP A 397 10.46 -5.26 6.82
N TRP A 398 10.29 -4.99 5.52
CA TRP A 398 11.18 -4.07 4.76
C TRP A 398 11.20 -2.65 5.27
N TYR A 399 10.11 -2.17 5.85
CA TYR A 399 9.94 -0.79 6.30
C TYR A 399 9.88 -0.71 7.83
N SER A 400 10.49 -1.68 8.52
CA SER A 400 10.60 -1.72 9.97
C SER A 400 11.99 -1.27 10.48
N GLY A 401 12.00 -0.75 11.72
CA GLY A 401 13.23 -0.64 12.50
C GLY A 401 13.58 -1.97 13.18
N THR A 402 14.76 -2.07 13.79
CA THR A 402 15.10 -3.26 14.57
C THR A 402 14.32 -3.25 15.90
N MET A 403 13.60 -4.32 16.22
CA MET A 403 12.87 -4.38 17.50
C MET A 403 13.86 -4.41 18.69
N PRO A 404 13.78 -3.47 19.66
CA PRO A 404 14.70 -3.41 20.80
C PRO A 404 14.52 -4.59 21.77
N TYR A 405 13.33 -5.17 21.78
CA TYR A 405 12.96 -6.41 22.45
C TYR A 405 11.75 -7.02 21.73
N ARG A 406 11.44 -8.30 22.00
CA ARG A 406 10.37 -9.03 21.32
C ARG A 406 9.52 -9.79 22.33
N ILE A 407 8.21 -9.54 22.37
CA ILE A 407 7.27 -10.34 23.14
C ILE A 407 6.39 -11.15 22.18
N THR A 408 6.77 -12.40 21.93
CA THR A 408 6.03 -13.33 21.06
C THR A 408 4.66 -13.65 21.67
N ILE A 409 3.71 -14.11 20.85
CA ILE A 409 2.37 -14.50 21.30
C ILE A 409 2.47 -15.56 22.40
N ALA A 410 3.37 -16.53 22.22
CA ALA A 410 3.60 -17.58 23.20
C ALA A 410 4.22 -17.03 24.50
N ALA A 411 5.18 -16.12 24.44
CA ALA A 411 5.79 -15.53 25.63
C ALA A 411 4.79 -14.65 26.43
N GLY A 412 3.99 -13.85 25.73
CA GLY A 412 2.96 -13.01 26.33
C GLY A 412 1.88 -13.83 27.03
N LEU A 413 1.33 -14.82 26.32
CA LEU A 413 0.25 -15.65 26.84
C LEU A 413 0.74 -16.58 27.96
N GLU A 414 1.94 -17.15 27.87
CA GLU A 414 2.51 -17.94 28.97
C GLU A 414 2.68 -17.15 30.26
N THR A 415 3.18 -15.92 30.15
CA THR A 415 3.35 -15.05 31.32
C THR A 415 1.99 -14.83 31.98
N ALA A 416 0.98 -14.45 31.20
CA ALA A 416 -0.36 -14.17 31.71
C ALA A 416 -1.08 -15.43 32.25
N LEU A 417 -0.89 -16.60 31.61
CA LEU A 417 -1.44 -17.88 32.09
C LEU A 417 -0.82 -18.30 33.42
N LYS A 418 0.51 -18.18 33.54
CA LYS A 418 1.26 -18.53 34.75
C LYS A 418 0.83 -17.68 35.95
N GLU A 419 0.60 -16.39 35.75
CA GLU A 419 0.09 -15.49 36.79
C GLU A 419 -1.29 -15.93 37.34
N ARG A 420 -2.05 -16.67 36.53
CA ARG A 420 -3.37 -17.21 36.87
C ARG A 420 -3.35 -18.69 37.27
N GLY A 421 -2.16 -19.29 37.40
CA GLY A 421 -1.96 -20.69 37.78
C GLY A 421 -2.28 -21.71 36.67
N ALA A 422 -2.48 -21.26 35.44
CA ALA A 422 -2.64 -22.12 34.27
C ALA A 422 -1.27 -22.43 33.64
N GLU A 423 -1.23 -23.46 32.82
CA GLU A 423 -0.03 -23.93 32.13
C GLU A 423 -0.20 -23.80 30.61
N ALA A 424 0.90 -23.57 29.89
CA ALA A 424 0.91 -23.62 28.43
C ALA A 424 1.72 -24.83 27.94
N VAL A 425 1.32 -25.38 26.80
CA VAL A 425 2.07 -26.42 26.09
C VAL A 425 2.31 -25.92 24.66
N ARG A 426 3.57 -25.79 24.25
CA ARG A 426 3.92 -25.31 22.91
C ARG A 426 4.06 -26.48 21.93
N ALA A 427 3.62 -26.26 20.70
CA ALA A 427 3.96 -27.09 19.56
C ALA A 427 3.99 -26.26 18.28
N GLU A 428 5.14 -26.13 17.64
CA GLU A 428 5.29 -25.29 16.44
C GLU A 428 4.52 -25.83 15.23
N GLY A 429 4.28 -27.15 15.17
CA GLY A 429 3.48 -27.75 14.11
C GLY A 429 4.23 -27.97 12.79
N VAL A 430 5.56 -27.84 12.79
CA VAL A 430 6.43 -28.02 11.61
C VAL A 430 7.26 -29.30 11.69
N ASP A 431 7.46 -29.96 10.56
CA ASP A 431 8.24 -31.19 10.47
C ASP A 431 9.72 -30.92 10.73
N ARG A 432 10.36 -31.83 11.46
CA ARG A 432 11.83 -31.89 11.52
C ARG A 432 12.33 -32.94 10.57
N ILE A 433 13.19 -32.55 9.63
CA ILE A 433 13.69 -33.42 8.58
C ILE A 433 15.22 -33.55 8.61
N THR A 434 15.72 -34.55 7.89
CA THR A 434 17.11 -34.68 7.46
C THR A 434 17.17 -34.81 5.94
N LEU A 435 18.24 -34.32 5.33
CA LEU A 435 18.49 -34.42 3.88
C LEU A 435 19.79 -35.17 3.66
N ARG A 436 19.72 -36.36 3.05
CA ARG A 436 20.90 -37.20 2.75
C ARG A 436 21.34 -37.04 1.30
N ALA A 437 22.58 -36.64 1.08
CA ALA A 437 23.20 -36.54 -0.23
C ALA A 437 23.46 -37.95 -0.80
N ALA A 438 23.06 -38.19 -2.05
CA ALA A 438 23.32 -39.43 -2.76
C ALA A 438 24.80 -39.59 -3.15
N SER A 439 25.51 -38.49 -3.43
CA SER A 439 26.90 -38.53 -3.91
C SER A 439 27.91 -38.98 -2.84
N THR A 440 27.65 -38.64 -1.58
CA THR A 440 28.55 -38.91 -0.44
C THR A 440 27.95 -39.85 0.61
N GLY A 441 26.62 -40.02 0.62
CA GLY A 441 25.87 -40.69 1.69
C GLY A 441 25.72 -39.87 2.97
N GLY A 442 26.27 -38.66 3.04
CA GLY A 442 26.24 -37.79 4.21
C GLY A 442 24.96 -36.96 4.34
N LEU A 443 24.63 -36.52 5.57
CA LEU A 443 23.54 -35.57 5.80
C LEU A 443 24.01 -34.12 5.64
N LEU A 444 23.15 -33.27 5.08
CA LEU A 444 23.28 -31.81 5.11
C LEU A 444 23.27 -31.33 6.57
N ARG A 445 24.37 -30.74 7.02
CA ARG A 445 24.57 -30.35 8.41
C ARG A 445 25.43 -29.11 8.56
N VAL A 446 25.27 -28.44 9.70
CA VAL A 446 26.24 -27.44 10.15
C VAL A 446 27.51 -28.13 10.70
N PRO A 447 28.72 -27.59 10.46
CA PRO A 447 29.94 -28.12 11.04
C PRO A 447 29.93 -28.07 12.58
N ALA A 448 30.35 -29.16 13.24
CA ALA A 448 30.27 -29.26 14.70
C ALA A 448 31.18 -28.24 15.44
N LEU A 449 32.33 -27.89 14.84
CA LEU A 449 33.30 -26.95 15.40
C LEU A 449 33.07 -25.49 14.94
N ASP A 450 32.29 -25.30 13.88
CA ASP A 450 31.94 -23.99 13.34
C ASP A 450 30.48 -23.99 12.85
N PRO A 451 29.50 -23.91 13.76
CA PRO A 451 28.08 -24.01 13.39
C PRO A 451 27.59 -22.87 12.49
N GLY A 452 28.29 -21.73 12.47
CA GLY A 452 28.03 -20.63 11.56
C GLY A 452 28.81 -20.73 10.25
N GLY A 453 29.65 -21.76 10.06
CA GLY A 453 30.41 -21.97 8.84
C GLY A 453 29.57 -22.54 7.69
N PRO A 454 30.18 -22.68 6.49
CA PRO A 454 29.55 -23.36 5.37
C PRO A 454 29.05 -24.76 5.72
N MET A 455 27.82 -25.07 5.34
CA MET A 455 27.20 -26.37 5.53
C MET A 455 27.90 -27.45 4.71
N VAL A 456 27.88 -28.67 5.24
CA VAL A 456 28.54 -29.83 4.65
C VAL A 456 27.59 -31.01 4.55
N ALA A 457 27.79 -31.84 3.55
CA ALA A 457 27.19 -33.16 3.36
C ALA A 457 28.29 -34.18 3.03
N GLY A 458 29.44 -34.13 3.72
CA GLY A 458 30.51 -35.12 3.57
C GLY A 458 30.15 -36.50 4.14
N ALA A 459 30.83 -37.54 3.68
CA ALA A 459 30.61 -38.94 4.04
C ALA A 459 30.57 -39.18 5.57
N PRO A 460 29.82 -40.19 6.05
CA PRO A 460 29.71 -40.48 7.47
C PRO A 460 31.06 -40.80 8.11
N SER A 461 31.36 -40.19 9.26
CA SER A 461 32.54 -40.52 10.07
C SER A 461 32.14 -40.76 11.52
N ASP A 462 31.31 -41.79 11.76
CA ASP A 462 30.80 -42.34 13.03
C ASP A 462 30.24 -41.37 14.12
N GLU A 463 29.12 -41.81 14.72
CA GLU A 463 28.32 -41.22 15.82
C GLU A 463 27.61 -39.86 15.59
N GLN A 464 28.00 -39.04 14.63
CA GLN A 464 27.40 -37.70 14.40
C GLN A 464 26.29 -37.64 13.33
N GLU A 465 25.76 -38.79 12.90
CA GLU A 465 24.84 -38.92 11.76
C GLU A 465 23.38 -38.50 12.00
N ALA A 466 22.94 -38.15 13.21
CA ALA A 466 21.52 -37.80 13.45
C ALA A 466 21.29 -36.85 14.64
N GLY A 467 22.29 -36.02 14.98
CA GLY A 467 22.13 -34.98 15.99
C GLY A 467 21.47 -33.71 15.43
N ASP A 468 21.21 -32.73 16.29
CA ASP A 468 20.61 -31.44 15.91
C ASP A 468 21.41 -30.71 14.81
N ASN A 469 22.70 -31.01 14.63
CA ASN A 469 23.52 -30.47 13.54
C ASN A 469 22.93 -30.75 12.15
N ALA A 470 22.31 -31.91 11.97
CA ALA A 470 21.83 -32.41 10.68
C ALA A 470 20.30 -32.34 10.53
N CYS A 471 19.61 -31.94 11.59
CA CYS A 471 18.16 -31.79 11.59
C CYS A 471 17.78 -30.35 11.22
N HIS A 472 16.73 -30.21 10.42
CA HIS A 472 16.19 -28.93 9.99
C HIS A 472 14.67 -28.92 10.17
N ASP A 473 14.15 -27.89 10.84
CA ASP A 473 12.71 -27.63 10.88
C ASP A 473 12.31 -27.05 9.52
N LEU A 474 11.29 -27.65 8.89
CA LEU A 474 10.82 -27.33 7.55
C LEU A 474 9.52 -26.53 7.62
N PHE A 475 9.59 -25.25 7.25
CA PHE A 475 8.43 -24.39 7.13
C PHE A 475 7.97 -24.35 5.68
N ASP A 476 6.68 -24.60 5.45
CA ASP A 476 6.03 -24.52 4.15
C ASP A 476 5.10 -23.30 4.13
N TRP A 477 5.47 -22.32 3.33
CA TRP A 477 4.77 -21.04 3.18
C TRP A 477 3.78 -21.04 2.02
N GLY A 478 3.52 -22.21 1.42
CA GLY A 478 2.67 -22.37 0.24
C GLY A 478 3.47 -22.19 -1.05
N GLU A 479 2.82 -22.55 -2.17
CA GLU A 479 3.39 -22.37 -3.53
C GLU A 479 4.75 -23.07 -3.75
N GLY A 480 5.05 -24.08 -2.92
CA GLY A 480 6.31 -24.81 -2.92
C GLY A 480 7.48 -24.03 -2.31
N VAL A 481 7.24 -22.87 -1.70
CA VAL A 481 8.26 -22.05 -1.06
C VAL A 481 8.50 -22.52 0.38
N LEU A 482 9.74 -22.91 0.64
CA LEU A 482 10.18 -23.52 1.89
C LEU A 482 11.27 -22.68 2.54
N THR A 483 11.29 -22.65 3.87
CA THR A 483 12.46 -22.20 4.64
C THR A 483 12.91 -23.32 5.57
N LEU A 484 14.22 -23.43 5.81
CA LEU A 484 14.82 -24.45 6.66
C LEU A 484 15.48 -23.78 7.86
N ARG A 485 15.12 -24.15 9.09
CA ARG A 485 15.82 -23.70 10.30
C ARG A 485 16.63 -24.86 10.89
N ASN A 486 17.94 -24.70 11.04
CA ASN A 486 18.76 -25.76 11.60
C ASN A 486 18.50 -25.93 13.11
N ALA A 487 18.30 -27.17 13.56
CA ALA A 487 17.93 -27.45 14.94
C ALA A 487 19.02 -27.14 15.97
N ARG A 488 20.31 -27.11 15.56
CA ARG A 488 21.42 -26.75 16.46
C ARG A 488 21.63 -25.24 16.56
N THR A 489 21.58 -24.53 15.44
CA THR A 489 21.85 -23.09 15.45
C THR A 489 20.62 -22.26 15.75
N GLU A 490 19.42 -22.85 15.61
CA GLU A 490 18.12 -22.16 15.66
C GLU A 490 18.03 -21.01 14.64
N ARG A 491 18.79 -21.13 13.55
CA ARG A 491 18.91 -20.13 12.49
C ARG A 491 18.53 -20.71 11.14
N TYR A 492 18.01 -19.83 10.29
CA TYR A 492 17.60 -20.16 8.94
C TYR A 492 18.81 -20.45 8.06
N VAL A 493 18.66 -21.48 7.21
CA VAL A 493 19.57 -21.80 6.13
C VAL A 493 19.47 -20.68 5.09
N THR A 494 20.61 -20.18 4.64
CA THR A 494 20.74 -19.06 3.72
C THR A 494 21.81 -19.33 2.66
N LEU A 495 21.68 -18.65 1.52
CA LEU A 495 22.73 -18.52 0.52
C LEU A 495 23.68 -17.38 0.90
N ARG A 496 24.99 -17.65 0.88
CA ARG A 496 26.02 -16.60 0.95
C ARG A 496 26.47 -16.17 -0.44
N ASP A 497 26.19 -14.92 -0.81
CA ASP A 497 26.48 -14.39 -2.16
C ASP A 497 27.96 -14.48 -2.58
N GLY A 498 28.89 -14.33 -1.64
CA GLY A 498 30.32 -14.24 -1.95
C GLY A 498 30.95 -15.52 -2.49
N ASP A 499 30.51 -16.69 -2.00
CA ASP A 499 31.08 -18.00 -2.37
C ASP A 499 30.03 -19.06 -2.72
N LEU A 500 28.77 -18.65 -2.80
CA LEU A 500 27.59 -19.48 -3.07
C LEU A 500 27.40 -20.63 -2.07
N THR A 501 28.00 -20.58 -0.90
CA THR A 501 27.82 -21.63 0.12
C THR A 501 26.48 -21.50 0.84
N LEU A 502 25.98 -22.64 1.32
CA LEU A 502 24.88 -22.64 2.29
C LEU A 502 25.45 -22.44 3.71
N ALA A 503 24.77 -21.66 4.54
CA ALA A 503 25.05 -21.51 5.97
C ALA A 503 23.74 -21.45 6.76
N ALA A 504 23.76 -21.75 8.06
CA ALA A 504 22.59 -21.59 8.92
C ALA A 504 22.85 -20.49 9.96
N ASP A 505 22.89 -19.23 9.50
CA ASP A 505 23.34 -18.08 10.27
C ASP A 505 22.38 -16.87 10.29
N GLN A 506 21.20 -16.98 9.66
CA GLN A 506 20.18 -15.93 9.68
C GLN A 506 19.13 -16.14 10.77
N THR A 507 18.67 -15.06 11.39
CA THR A 507 17.67 -15.14 12.48
C THR A 507 16.22 -15.15 11.97
N GLN A 508 15.99 -14.61 10.78
CA GLN A 508 14.75 -14.67 10.02
C GLN A 508 15.07 -14.51 8.52
N PRO A 509 14.16 -14.88 7.61
CA PRO A 509 14.18 -14.36 6.24
C PRO A 509 14.22 -12.83 6.26
N ASN A 510 15.11 -12.23 5.46
CA ASN A 510 15.24 -10.79 5.36
C ASN A 510 15.87 -10.32 4.03
N GLY A 511 15.96 -9.01 3.86
CA GLY A 511 16.73 -8.38 2.79
C GLY A 511 15.99 -8.31 1.46
N TRP A 512 16.51 -7.49 0.53
CA TRP A 512 15.88 -7.26 -0.77
C TRP A 512 15.82 -8.55 -1.62
N PHE A 513 16.90 -9.32 -1.59
CA PHE A 513 16.97 -10.67 -2.13
C PHE A 513 16.89 -11.66 -0.96
N VAL A 514 15.74 -12.31 -0.80
CA VAL A 514 15.50 -13.22 0.33
C VAL A 514 16.18 -14.55 0.07
N HIS A 515 17.37 -14.72 0.63
CA HIS A 515 18.26 -15.86 0.38
C HIS A 515 17.85 -17.15 1.10
N GLU A 516 16.92 -17.06 2.06
CA GLU A 516 16.49 -18.15 2.94
C GLU A 516 15.37 -19.01 2.32
N THR A 517 14.98 -18.70 1.08
CA THR A 517 13.86 -19.35 0.38
C THR A 517 14.32 -20.45 -0.57
N PHE A 518 13.67 -21.62 -0.46
CA PHE A 518 14.04 -22.82 -1.20
C PHE A 518 12.84 -23.55 -1.79
N ARG A 519 13.10 -24.41 -2.78
CA ARG A 519 12.17 -25.44 -3.26
C ARG A 519 12.84 -26.81 -3.19
N LEU A 520 12.10 -27.82 -2.75
CA LEU A 520 12.47 -29.22 -2.89
C LEU A 520 11.70 -29.81 -4.07
N GLU A 521 12.38 -29.99 -5.19
CA GLU A 521 11.76 -30.43 -6.44
C GLU A 521 11.92 -31.95 -6.60
N ALA A 522 10.80 -32.67 -6.57
CA ALA A 522 10.77 -34.13 -6.68
C ALA A 522 11.27 -34.62 -8.06
N GLN A 523 11.98 -35.75 -8.05
CA GLN A 523 12.62 -36.33 -9.23
C GLN A 523 12.04 -37.70 -9.58
N PRO A 524 12.14 -38.16 -10.85
CA PRO A 524 11.56 -39.43 -11.28
C PRO A 524 12.06 -40.68 -10.52
N ASP A 525 13.23 -40.60 -9.88
CA ASP A 525 13.84 -41.68 -9.11
C ASP A 525 13.43 -41.68 -7.62
N GLY A 526 12.54 -40.77 -7.22
CA GLY A 526 12.07 -40.63 -5.83
C GLY A 526 12.97 -39.78 -4.93
N THR A 527 14.06 -39.22 -5.47
CA THR A 527 14.87 -38.22 -4.77
C THR A 527 14.35 -36.80 -5.00
N GLU A 528 14.92 -35.81 -4.32
CA GLU A 528 14.60 -34.40 -4.46
C GLU A 528 15.86 -33.60 -4.82
N VAL A 529 15.70 -32.46 -5.50
CA VAL A 529 16.77 -31.46 -5.65
C VAL A 529 16.41 -30.20 -4.90
N LEU A 530 17.38 -29.63 -4.19
CA LEU A 530 17.21 -28.39 -3.42
C LEU A 530 17.58 -27.20 -4.31
N ARG A 531 16.61 -26.35 -4.61
CA ARG A 531 16.79 -25.12 -5.38
C ARG A 531 16.65 -23.92 -4.45
N ASN A 532 17.53 -22.93 -4.56
CA ASN A 532 17.33 -21.63 -3.95
C ASN A 532 16.54 -20.73 -4.89
N ILE A 533 15.55 -20.02 -4.36
CA ILE A 533 14.66 -19.20 -5.17
C ILE A 533 15.39 -17.92 -5.59
N SER A 534 16.11 -17.25 -4.68
CA SER A 534 16.75 -15.96 -4.93
C SER A 534 17.71 -15.96 -6.13
N ASN A 535 18.56 -16.98 -6.27
CA ASN A 535 19.52 -17.07 -7.38
C ASN A 535 19.11 -18.08 -8.47
N GLY A 536 18.01 -18.81 -8.27
CA GLY A 536 17.49 -19.82 -9.18
C GLY A 536 18.33 -21.09 -9.33
N ARG A 537 19.43 -21.26 -8.57
CA ARG A 537 20.39 -22.37 -8.68
C ARG A 537 20.11 -23.50 -7.71
N TYR A 538 20.68 -24.66 -8.01
CA TYR A 538 20.52 -25.89 -7.24
C TYR A 538 21.74 -26.19 -6.37
N ALA A 539 21.49 -26.88 -5.26
CA ALA A 539 22.52 -27.36 -4.36
C ALA A 539 23.39 -28.42 -5.06
N ALA A 540 24.71 -28.30 -4.90
CA ALA A 540 25.73 -29.25 -5.33
C ALA A 540 26.66 -29.56 -4.16
N VAL A 541 27.24 -30.76 -4.15
CA VAL A 541 28.18 -31.20 -3.11
C VAL A 541 29.55 -31.43 -3.72
N ASP A 542 30.57 -30.76 -3.17
CA ASP A 542 31.96 -31.09 -3.45
C ASP A 542 32.28 -32.42 -2.75
N THR A 543 32.50 -33.49 -3.51
CA THR A 543 32.74 -34.83 -2.96
C THR A 543 34.08 -34.99 -2.23
N ALA A 544 35.05 -34.09 -2.46
CA ALA A 544 36.33 -34.10 -1.78
C ALA A 544 36.26 -33.44 -0.40
N THR A 545 35.52 -32.33 -0.29
CA THR A 545 35.43 -31.53 0.95
C THR A 545 34.13 -31.75 1.72
N GLY A 546 33.11 -32.29 1.05
CA GLY A 546 31.74 -32.37 1.53
C GLY A 546 30.99 -31.04 1.52
N ARG A 547 31.58 -29.94 1.05
CA ARG A 547 30.97 -28.60 1.11
C ARG A 547 29.76 -28.50 0.18
N VAL A 548 28.71 -27.81 0.63
CA VAL A 548 27.48 -27.60 -0.17
C VAL A 548 27.42 -26.17 -0.71
N THR A 549 27.17 -26.04 -2.00
CA THR A 549 27.03 -24.75 -2.72
C THR A 549 25.79 -24.71 -3.59
N LEU A 550 25.20 -23.54 -3.80
CA LEU A 550 24.09 -23.31 -4.74
C LEU A 550 24.62 -22.87 -6.10
N SER A 551 25.33 -23.80 -6.75
CA SER A 551 26.11 -23.51 -7.97
C SER A 551 25.65 -24.28 -9.20
N ALA A 552 24.82 -25.33 -9.05
CA ALA A 552 24.33 -26.08 -10.19
C ALA A 552 23.24 -25.27 -10.93
N GLU A 553 23.34 -25.21 -12.26
CA GLU A 553 22.45 -24.38 -13.10
C GLU A 553 21.20 -25.14 -13.54
N ALA A 554 21.24 -26.48 -13.50
CA ALA A 554 20.15 -27.34 -13.94
C ALA A 554 19.92 -28.52 -12.97
N PRO A 555 18.68 -29.05 -12.87
CA PRO A 555 18.35 -30.18 -11.99
C PRO A 555 19.21 -31.43 -12.21
N GLU A 556 19.69 -31.68 -13.44
CA GLU A 556 20.50 -32.85 -13.77
C GLU A 556 21.92 -32.78 -13.19
N GLN A 557 22.38 -31.58 -12.87
CA GLN A 557 23.69 -31.30 -12.26
C GLN A 557 23.61 -31.21 -10.73
N ALA A 558 22.39 -31.13 -10.18
CA ALA A 558 22.15 -30.93 -8.76
C ALA A 558 22.45 -32.20 -7.95
N GLU A 559 22.78 -32.00 -6.67
CA GLU A 559 22.81 -33.08 -5.70
C GLU A 559 21.40 -33.69 -5.53
N ARG A 560 21.34 -35.03 -5.50
CA ARG A 560 20.11 -35.76 -5.19
C ARG A 560 20.00 -35.95 -3.68
N TRP A 561 18.90 -35.49 -3.11
CA TRP A 561 18.61 -35.57 -1.69
C TRP A 561 17.55 -36.62 -1.40
N THR A 562 17.78 -37.45 -0.38
CA THR A 562 16.73 -38.26 0.25
C THR A 562 16.29 -37.57 1.53
N ARG A 563 15.05 -37.09 1.55
CA ARG A 563 14.43 -36.47 2.74
C ARG A 563 13.86 -37.54 3.66
N THR A 564 14.11 -37.41 4.96
CA THR A 564 13.50 -38.25 6.02
C THR A 564 12.92 -37.36 7.09
N VAL A 565 11.64 -37.57 7.41
CA VAL A 565 10.98 -36.93 8.56
C VAL A 565 11.45 -37.63 9.84
N VAL A 566 12.11 -36.88 10.71
CA VAL A 566 12.59 -37.32 12.03
C VAL A 566 11.55 -37.07 13.10
N ARG A 567 10.74 -36.01 12.92
CA ARG A 567 9.67 -35.61 13.82
C ARG A 567 8.51 -35.04 12.99
N ASP A 568 7.33 -35.60 13.20
CA ASP A 568 6.09 -35.15 12.56
C ASP A 568 5.50 -33.99 13.36
N GLY A 569 5.53 -32.79 12.79
CA GLY A 569 5.11 -31.57 13.48
C GLY A 569 3.62 -31.54 13.77
N ILE A 570 2.80 -32.06 12.85
CA ILE A 570 1.34 -32.10 13.01
C ILE A 570 0.99 -33.07 14.15
N ALA A 571 1.63 -34.24 14.20
CA ALA A 571 1.41 -35.20 15.28
C ALA A 571 1.77 -34.62 16.66
N GLU A 572 2.86 -33.85 16.77
CA GLU A 572 3.22 -33.15 18.01
C GLU A 572 2.20 -32.09 18.41
N ALA A 573 1.71 -31.31 17.45
CA ALA A 573 0.68 -30.31 17.68
C ALA A 573 -0.65 -30.93 18.14
N VAL A 574 -1.06 -32.04 17.52
CA VAL A 574 -2.23 -32.82 17.95
C VAL A 574 -2.04 -33.35 19.37
N ALA A 575 -0.86 -33.90 19.70
CA ALA A 575 -0.57 -34.38 21.06
C ALA A 575 -0.60 -33.24 22.10
N ALA A 576 -0.08 -32.06 21.76
CA ALA A 576 -0.16 -30.88 22.62
C ALA A 576 -1.62 -30.46 22.85
N ALA A 577 -2.43 -30.39 21.79
CA ALA A 577 -3.84 -30.04 21.86
C ALA A 577 -4.69 -31.06 22.65
N ALA A 578 -4.41 -32.36 22.48
CA ALA A 578 -5.02 -33.44 23.27
C ALA A 578 -4.73 -33.29 24.77
N SER A 579 -3.53 -32.80 25.11
CA SER A 579 -3.12 -32.58 26.51
C SER A 579 -3.68 -31.29 27.13
N ALA A 580 -4.21 -30.37 26.33
CA ALA A 580 -4.72 -29.08 26.76
C ALA A 580 -6.25 -29.04 26.80
N ASP A 581 -6.84 -28.07 27.50
CA ASP A 581 -8.29 -27.85 27.53
C ASP A 581 -8.79 -27.01 26.35
N VAL A 582 -7.89 -26.26 25.73
CA VAL A 582 -8.12 -25.37 24.58
C VAL A 582 -6.80 -25.22 23.82
N ALA A 583 -6.87 -25.07 22.50
CA ALA A 583 -5.70 -24.71 21.69
C ALA A 583 -5.87 -23.29 21.11
N VAL A 584 -4.79 -22.52 21.10
CA VAL A 584 -4.65 -21.27 20.37
C VAL A 584 -3.72 -21.58 19.20
N ILE A 585 -4.26 -21.58 17.98
CA ILE A 585 -3.54 -21.92 16.76
C ILE A 585 -3.19 -20.61 16.07
N VAL A 586 -1.90 -20.35 15.83
CA VAL A 586 -1.38 -19.09 15.27
C VAL A 586 -0.78 -19.33 13.88
N LEU A 587 -1.47 -18.84 12.85
CA LEU A 587 -1.19 -19.06 11.42
C LEU A 587 -1.16 -17.72 10.65
N GLY A 588 -0.67 -17.71 9.41
CA GLY A 588 -0.59 -16.52 8.56
C GLY A 588 0.64 -16.52 7.64
N ASN A 589 1.30 -15.37 7.48
CA ASN A 589 2.48 -15.20 6.65
C ASN A 589 3.74 -14.77 7.41
N ASP A 590 4.87 -14.97 6.75
CA ASP A 590 6.08 -14.17 6.94
C ASP A 590 5.97 -12.94 6.00
N PRO A 591 6.26 -11.70 6.45
CA PRO A 591 6.24 -10.50 5.60
C PRO A 591 7.21 -10.57 4.40
N HIS A 592 8.19 -11.48 4.41
CA HIS A 592 9.22 -11.64 3.38
C HIS A 592 8.94 -12.70 2.33
N ILE A 593 7.82 -13.40 2.39
CA ILE A 593 7.58 -14.58 1.56
C ILE A 593 6.18 -14.58 0.97
N ASN A 594 6.08 -14.82 -0.35
CA ASN A 594 4.82 -14.99 -1.08
C ASN A 594 3.87 -13.79 -0.96
N GLY A 595 4.42 -12.58 -0.97
CA GLY A 595 3.72 -11.31 -0.81
C GLY A 595 4.64 -10.29 -0.14
N ARG A 596 5.13 -9.30 -0.90
CA ARG A 596 6.02 -8.21 -0.43
C ARG A 596 6.23 -7.19 -1.54
N GLU A 597 7.00 -6.13 -1.26
CA GLU A 597 7.54 -5.30 -2.33
C GLU A 597 8.29 -6.14 -3.38
N THR A 598 8.01 -5.90 -4.67
CA THR A 598 8.46 -6.70 -5.85
C THR A 598 7.83 -8.09 -6.05
N GLU A 599 6.82 -8.47 -5.25
CA GLU A 599 6.20 -9.80 -5.35
C GLU A 599 4.73 -9.78 -4.88
N ASP A 600 3.78 -9.89 -5.81
CA ASP A 600 2.36 -10.03 -5.46
C ASP A 600 2.00 -11.48 -5.05
N ARG A 601 0.94 -11.63 -4.26
CA ARG A 601 0.42 -12.95 -3.86
C ARG A 601 -0.28 -13.64 -5.03
N ALA A 602 -0.16 -14.96 -5.16
CA ALA A 602 -0.92 -15.70 -6.17
C ALA A 602 -2.41 -15.82 -5.81
N GLY A 603 -2.75 -15.77 -4.52
CA GLY A 603 -4.13 -15.89 -4.03
C GLY A 603 -4.28 -15.53 -2.55
N THR A 604 -5.45 -15.82 -1.99
CA THR A 604 -5.82 -15.46 -0.60
C THR A 604 -5.87 -16.66 0.35
N SER A 605 -5.58 -17.88 -0.11
CA SER A 605 -5.60 -19.09 0.70
C SER A 605 -4.46 -19.12 1.72
N LEU A 606 -4.69 -19.75 2.88
CA LEU A 606 -3.61 -20.12 3.80
C LEU A 606 -2.66 -21.12 3.11
N PRO A 607 -1.36 -21.13 3.49
CA PRO A 607 -0.44 -22.19 3.08
C PRO A 607 -1.01 -23.58 3.37
N SER A 608 -0.89 -24.51 2.43
CA SER A 608 -1.53 -25.83 2.54
C SER A 608 -1.09 -26.62 3.77
N ALA A 609 0.17 -26.49 4.18
CA ALA A 609 0.69 -27.13 5.40
C ALA A 609 0.07 -26.51 6.68
N GLN A 610 -0.12 -25.19 6.71
CA GLN A 610 -0.79 -24.50 7.81
C GLN A 610 -2.27 -24.86 7.89
N GLU A 611 -2.97 -24.97 6.75
CA GLU A 611 -4.36 -25.44 6.69
C GLU A 611 -4.48 -26.90 7.17
N ALA A 612 -3.54 -27.77 6.81
CA ALA A 612 -3.50 -29.16 7.29
C ALA A 612 -3.29 -29.22 8.82
N LEU A 613 -2.38 -28.41 9.35
CA LEU A 613 -2.14 -28.27 10.79
C LEU A 613 -3.41 -27.80 11.52
N LEU A 614 -4.05 -26.74 11.00
CA LEU A 614 -5.30 -26.19 11.53
C LEU A 614 -6.36 -27.28 11.70
N ARG A 615 -6.64 -28.01 10.61
CA ARG A 615 -7.68 -29.04 10.58
C ARG A 615 -7.37 -30.19 11.51
N ALA A 616 -6.12 -30.65 11.55
CA ALA A 616 -5.71 -31.74 12.42
C ALA A 616 -5.89 -31.38 13.91
N VAL A 617 -5.44 -30.20 14.32
CA VAL A 617 -5.53 -29.73 15.71
C VAL A 617 -6.98 -29.47 16.10
N ALA A 618 -7.75 -28.81 15.24
CA ALA A 618 -9.16 -28.53 15.47
C ALA A 618 -10.03 -29.80 15.52
N THR A 619 -9.65 -30.85 14.79
CA THR A 619 -10.33 -32.15 14.87
C THR A 619 -10.13 -32.80 16.24
N GLU A 620 -8.93 -32.70 16.80
CA GLU A 620 -8.63 -33.22 18.15
C GLU A 620 -9.22 -32.35 19.26
N ARG A 621 -9.15 -31.03 19.09
CA ARG A 621 -9.62 -30.04 20.06
C ARG A 621 -10.59 -29.04 19.40
N PRO A 622 -11.89 -29.35 19.29
CA PRO A 622 -12.87 -28.48 18.66
C PRO A 622 -13.05 -27.11 19.34
N GLU A 623 -12.64 -26.99 20.61
CA GLU A 623 -12.64 -25.72 21.36
C GLU A 623 -11.52 -24.75 20.91
N SER A 624 -10.77 -25.07 19.85
CA SER A 624 -9.64 -24.29 19.37
C SER A 624 -10.02 -22.89 18.91
N VAL A 625 -9.12 -21.94 19.14
CA VAL A 625 -9.19 -20.56 18.65
C VAL A 625 -8.14 -20.39 17.55
N LEU A 626 -8.54 -19.86 16.39
CA LEU A 626 -7.59 -19.44 15.36
C LEU A 626 -7.20 -17.98 15.58
N VAL A 627 -5.90 -17.73 15.63
CA VAL A 627 -5.29 -16.40 15.50
C VAL A 627 -4.60 -16.35 14.15
N VAL A 628 -5.04 -15.42 13.29
CA VAL A 628 -4.37 -15.11 12.04
C VAL A 628 -3.44 -13.91 12.29
N MET A 629 -2.13 -14.12 12.26
CA MET A 629 -1.14 -13.04 12.28
C MET A 629 -0.67 -12.82 10.84
N SER A 630 -1.15 -11.74 10.21
CA SER A 630 -0.89 -11.54 8.79
C SER A 630 -0.87 -10.08 8.33
N SER A 631 -0.09 -9.87 7.28
CA SER A 631 -0.03 -8.67 6.44
C SER A 631 -1.29 -8.51 5.55
N TYR A 632 -2.00 -9.60 5.29
CA TYR A 632 -3.04 -9.68 4.26
C TYR A 632 -4.33 -10.37 4.74
N PRO A 633 -5.46 -10.17 4.03
CA PRO A 633 -6.64 -10.99 4.17
C PRO A 633 -6.37 -12.45 3.77
N TYR A 634 -6.94 -13.38 4.54
CA TYR A 634 -6.91 -14.80 4.23
C TYR A 634 -8.33 -15.36 4.11
N ALA A 635 -8.57 -16.16 3.08
CA ALA A 635 -9.80 -16.93 2.92
C ALA A 635 -9.80 -18.09 3.93
N VAL A 636 -10.35 -17.84 5.12
CA VAL A 636 -10.41 -18.79 6.24
C VAL A 636 -11.80 -19.40 6.41
N ASP A 637 -12.51 -19.63 5.29
CA ASP A 637 -13.89 -20.14 5.27
C ASP A 637 -14.09 -21.39 6.13
N TRP A 638 -13.13 -22.33 6.09
CA TRP A 638 -13.21 -23.54 6.89
C TRP A 638 -13.14 -23.24 8.39
N ALA A 639 -12.26 -22.33 8.81
CA ALA A 639 -12.15 -21.93 10.21
C ALA A 639 -13.40 -21.19 10.70
N ASP A 640 -13.95 -20.31 9.87
CA ASP A 640 -15.21 -19.60 10.15
C ASP A 640 -16.37 -20.59 10.34
N GLU A 641 -16.44 -21.67 9.57
CA GLU A 641 -17.48 -22.69 9.73
C GLU A 641 -17.27 -23.58 10.97
N HIS A 642 -16.02 -23.99 11.26
CA HIS A 642 -15.74 -25.10 12.19
C HIS A 642 -15.23 -24.67 13.56
N LEU A 643 -14.65 -23.48 13.71
CA LEU A 643 -14.07 -23.03 14.98
C LEU A 643 -15.00 -22.07 15.72
N PRO A 644 -15.01 -22.10 17.06
CA PRO A 644 -15.81 -21.18 17.85
C PRO A 644 -15.25 -19.76 17.89
N ALA A 645 -13.98 -19.52 17.54
CA ALA A 645 -13.46 -18.15 17.45
C ALA A 645 -12.32 -18.01 16.45
N VAL A 646 -12.31 -16.85 15.78
CA VAL A 646 -11.28 -16.41 14.86
C VAL A 646 -10.89 -14.98 15.22
N VAL A 647 -9.59 -14.74 15.39
CA VAL A 647 -9.00 -13.43 15.72
C VAL A 647 -7.99 -13.09 14.65
N TRP A 648 -7.95 -11.83 14.23
CA TRP A 648 -6.88 -11.31 13.37
C TRP A 648 -6.07 -10.26 14.12
N THR A 649 -4.76 -10.33 13.93
CA THR A 649 -3.82 -9.25 14.22
C THR A 649 -2.94 -9.07 13.00
N SER A 650 -2.56 -7.82 12.69
CA SER A 650 -1.42 -7.59 11.82
C SER A 650 -0.13 -8.10 12.49
N HIS A 651 1.00 -8.01 11.79
CA HIS A 651 2.29 -7.98 12.48
C HIS A 651 2.30 -6.75 13.41
N GLY A 652 2.15 -6.99 14.72
CA GLY A 652 1.81 -5.97 15.71
C GLY A 652 3.01 -5.25 16.34
N GLY A 653 4.22 -5.47 15.82
CA GLY A 653 5.46 -4.94 16.38
C GLY A 653 5.85 -5.59 17.71
N GLN A 654 6.66 -4.89 18.49
CA GLN A 654 7.40 -5.45 19.64
C GLN A 654 6.53 -5.93 20.82
N GLU A 655 5.26 -5.51 20.88
CA GLU A 655 4.32 -5.79 21.97
C GLU A 655 3.18 -6.76 21.59
N THR A 656 3.21 -7.34 20.38
CA THR A 656 2.15 -8.21 19.84
C THR A 656 1.67 -9.27 20.84
N GLY A 657 2.59 -9.94 21.54
CA GLY A 657 2.24 -11.01 22.46
C GLY A 657 1.51 -10.56 23.73
N ARG A 658 1.86 -9.38 24.29
CA ARG A 658 1.12 -8.82 25.44
C ARG A 658 -0.26 -8.35 25.01
N ALA A 659 -0.35 -7.70 23.85
CA ALA A 659 -1.62 -7.25 23.28
C ALA A 659 -2.59 -8.43 23.06
N LEU A 660 -2.16 -9.49 22.37
CA LEU A 660 -3.01 -10.66 22.17
C LEU A 660 -3.34 -11.40 23.46
N ALA A 661 -2.39 -11.53 24.40
CA ALA A 661 -2.70 -12.14 25.69
C ALA A 661 -3.81 -11.37 26.43
N ALA A 662 -3.73 -10.04 26.43
CA ALA A 662 -4.74 -9.19 27.06
C ALA A 662 -6.12 -9.36 26.42
N ILE A 663 -6.20 -9.45 25.08
CA ILE A 663 -7.45 -9.71 24.37
C ILE A 663 -7.97 -11.12 24.65
N LEU A 664 -7.17 -12.15 24.39
CA LEU A 664 -7.59 -13.55 24.51
C LEU A 664 -8.05 -13.91 25.92
N LEU A 665 -7.48 -13.28 26.96
CA LEU A 665 -7.86 -13.49 28.36
C LEU A 665 -8.94 -12.50 28.86
N GLY A 666 -9.39 -11.59 28.00
CA GLY A 666 -10.43 -10.60 28.31
C GLY A 666 -10.00 -9.54 29.31
N GLU A 667 -8.70 -9.27 29.44
CA GLU A 667 -8.15 -8.14 30.21
C GLU A 667 -8.30 -6.82 29.44
N ALA A 668 -8.19 -6.90 28.12
CA ALA A 668 -8.51 -5.83 27.19
C ALA A 668 -9.76 -6.16 26.37
N GLU A 669 -10.40 -5.12 25.84
CA GLU A 669 -11.55 -5.24 24.96
C GLU A 669 -11.09 -5.25 23.49
N PRO A 670 -11.51 -6.22 22.66
CA PRO A 670 -11.28 -6.15 21.22
C PRO A 670 -12.06 -4.98 20.64
N SER A 671 -11.34 -4.05 20.03
CA SER A 671 -11.91 -2.81 19.48
C SER A 671 -11.49 -2.53 18.05
N GLY A 672 -10.61 -3.35 17.47
CA GLY A 672 -10.25 -3.24 16.06
C GLY A 672 -11.43 -3.55 15.15
N ARG A 673 -11.41 -2.97 13.95
CA ARG A 673 -12.36 -3.20 12.85
C ARG A 673 -11.59 -3.38 11.55
N LEU A 674 -12.01 -4.32 10.71
CA LEU A 674 -11.35 -4.60 9.44
C LEU A 674 -11.27 -3.34 8.56
N PRO A 675 -10.07 -2.95 8.09
CA PRO A 675 -9.93 -1.80 7.20
C PRO A 675 -10.10 -2.16 5.72
N GLN A 676 -10.31 -3.44 5.41
CA GLN A 676 -10.51 -3.97 4.06
C GLN A 676 -11.40 -5.21 4.10
N THR A 677 -12.00 -5.54 2.97
CA THR A 677 -12.90 -6.67 2.82
C THR A 677 -12.11 -7.98 2.78
N TRP A 678 -12.55 -8.98 3.56
CA TRP A 678 -12.05 -10.35 3.48
C TRP A 678 -13.00 -11.17 2.61
N TYR A 679 -12.56 -11.47 1.40
CA TYR A 679 -13.32 -12.24 0.42
C TYR A 679 -13.31 -13.74 0.74
N ARG A 680 -14.28 -14.47 0.20
CA ARG A 680 -14.35 -15.93 0.32
C ARG A 680 -13.34 -16.60 -0.61
N GLY A 681 -12.89 -17.80 -0.24
CA GLY A 681 -11.91 -18.53 -1.05
C GLY A 681 -12.42 -18.99 -2.42
N ASP A 682 -13.74 -19.13 -2.59
CA ASP A 682 -14.38 -19.50 -3.85
C ASP A 682 -14.83 -18.30 -4.70
N ASP A 683 -14.59 -17.08 -4.22
CA ASP A 683 -14.95 -15.84 -4.88
C ASP A 683 -14.03 -15.56 -6.08
N PRO A 684 -14.55 -15.48 -7.32
CA PRO A 684 -13.73 -15.14 -8.48
C PRO A 684 -13.39 -13.64 -8.46
N LEU A 685 -12.31 -13.29 -7.76
CA LEU A 685 -11.82 -11.92 -7.72
C LEU A 685 -11.44 -11.41 -9.12
N PRO A 686 -11.66 -10.12 -9.42
CA PRO A 686 -11.19 -9.53 -10.68
C PRO A 686 -9.68 -9.66 -10.89
N GLY A 687 -9.19 -9.35 -12.09
CA GLY A 687 -7.76 -9.36 -12.41
C GLY A 687 -6.98 -8.33 -11.61
N ARG A 688 -5.69 -8.59 -11.35
CA ARG A 688 -4.81 -7.68 -10.57
C ARG A 688 -4.66 -6.29 -11.20
N LEU A 689 -4.77 -6.19 -12.53
CA LEU A 689 -4.69 -4.93 -13.26
C LEU A 689 -6.07 -4.31 -13.58
N ASP A 690 -7.15 -4.85 -13.04
CA ASP A 690 -8.49 -4.25 -13.19
C ASP A 690 -8.66 -3.09 -12.20
N TYR A 691 -8.07 -1.94 -12.53
CA TYR A 691 -8.08 -0.73 -11.69
C TYR A 691 -9.41 0.03 -11.70
N ASP A 692 -10.28 -0.19 -12.69
CA ASP A 692 -11.63 0.35 -12.64
C ASP A 692 -12.49 -0.41 -11.62
N ILE A 693 -12.46 0.06 -10.37
CA ILE A 693 -13.21 -0.55 -9.27
C ILE A 693 -14.72 -0.59 -9.52
N ILE A 694 -15.23 0.31 -10.38
CA ILE A 694 -16.67 0.44 -10.66
C ILE A 694 -17.10 -0.68 -11.60
N SER A 695 -16.41 -0.90 -12.72
CA SER A 695 -16.77 -1.96 -13.66
C SER A 695 -16.34 -3.34 -13.15
N ALA A 696 -15.14 -3.45 -12.59
CA ALA A 696 -14.58 -4.69 -12.06
C ALA A 696 -15.32 -5.21 -10.81
N GLY A 697 -15.99 -4.31 -10.06
CA GLY A 697 -16.69 -4.70 -8.84
C GLY A 697 -15.72 -4.97 -7.68
N TRP A 698 -14.80 -4.03 -7.42
CA TRP A 698 -13.87 -4.10 -6.30
C TRP A 698 -14.42 -3.46 -5.04
N THR A 699 -13.84 -3.85 -3.89
CA THR A 699 -14.08 -3.31 -2.54
C THR A 699 -15.53 -3.47 -2.06
N TYR A 700 -15.80 -3.13 -0.81
CA TYR A 700 -17.18 -3.08 -0.30
C TYR A 700 -18.10 -2.14 -1.09
N GLN A 701 -17.54 -1.19 -1.86
CA GLN A 701 -18.31 -0.22 -2.63
C GLN A 701 -18.99 -0.85 -3.85
N TYR A 702 -18.34 -1.76 -4.58
CA TYR A 702 -18.86 -2.27 -5.86
C TYR A 702 -18.88 -3.78 -5.97
N HIS A 703 -18.27 -4.51 -5.03
CA HIS A 703 -18.26 -5.96 -5.06
C HIS A 703 -19.65 -6.54 -4.82
N ASP A 704 -20.06 -7.51 -5.65
CA ASP A 704 -21.42 -8.04 -5.65
C ASP A 704 -21.58 -9.26 -4.72
N THR A 705 -20.55 -10.11 -4.61
CA THR A 705 -20.55 -11.29 -3.73
C THR A 705 -20.53 -10.89 -2.26
N ALA A 706 -21.19 -11.67 -1.40
CA ALA A 706 -21.12 -11.45 0.04
C ALA A 706 -19.74 -11.86 0.57
N PRO A 707 -19.01 -10.98 1.28
CA PRO A 707 -17.68 -11.30 1.78
C PRO A 707 -17.73 -12.33 2.93
N LEU A 708 -16.57 -12.91 3.25
CA LEU A 708 -16.41 -13.70 4.48
C LEU A 708 -16.53 -12.78 5.70
N TYR A 709 -15.76 -11.69 5.71
CA TYR A 709 -15.89 -10.61 6.69
C TYR A 709 -15.88 -9.26 5.96
N PRO A 710 -16.90 -8.40 6.12
CA PRO A 710 -17.01 -7.15 5.39
C PRO A 710 -16.05 -6.07 5.93
N PHE A 711 -15.76 -5.06 5.11
CA PHE A 711 -15.15 -3.80 5.57
C PHE A 711 -15.84 -3.26 6.82
N GLY A 712 -15.05 -2.84 7.81
CA GLY A 712 -15.52 -2.33 9.09
C GLY A 712 -15.97 -3.40 10.10
N HIS A 713 -15.85 -4.70 9.77
CA HIS A 713 -16.23 -5.79 10.67
C HIS A 713 -15.27 -5.97 11.85
N GLY A 714 -15.83 -6.24 13.03
CA GLY A 714 -15.07 -6.62 14.21
C GLY A 714 -15.99 -6.70 15.42
N LEU A 715 -15.88 -7.78 16.18
CA LEU A 715 -16.74 -8.06 17.31
C LEU A 715 -16.18 -7.44 18.61
N SER A 716 -17.06 -7.34 19.59
CA SER A 716 -16.78 -6.90 20.96
C SER A 716 -17.17 -8.02 21.93
N TYR A 717 -16.56 -8.04 23.12
CA TYR A 717 -17.01 -8.86 24.25
C TYR A 717 -18.24 -8.28 24.96
N THR A 718 -18.70 -7.09 24.56
CA THR A 718 -20.00 -6.54 24.95
C THR A 718 -20.88 -6.38 23.71
N THR A 719 -22.13 -5.93 23.93
CA THR A 719 -23.08 -5.67 22.85
C THR A 719 -23.48 -4.20 22.84
N PHE A 720 -23.74 -3.69 21.64
CA PHE A 720 -24.18 -2.32 21.43
C PHE A 720 -25.52 -2.29 20.69
N ALA A 721 -26.40 -1.38 21.11
CA ALA A 721 -27.66 -1.12 20.43
C ALA A 721 -27.68 0.31 19.90
N TYR A 722 -28.08 0.44 18.64
CA TYR A 722 -28.37 1.72 17.99
C TYR A 722 -29.86 2.02 18.07
N SER A 723 -30.20 3.27 18.37
CA SER A 723 -31.59 3.74 18.33
C SER A 723 -31.66 5.22 17.94
N ASP A 724 -32.88 5.71 17.69
CA ASP A 724 -33.14 7.14 17.48
C ASP A 724 -32.29 7.82 16.38
N LEU A 725 -32.05 7.13 15.25
CA LEU A 725 -31.45 7.77 14.07
C LEU A 725 -32.37 8.87 13.55
N ARG A 726 -31.87 10.11 13.55
CA ARG A 726 -32.61 11.31 13.14
C ARG A 726 -31.75 12.19 12.24
N LEU A 727 -32.36 12.66 11.15
CA LEU A 727 -31.82 13.71 10.32
C LEU A 727 -32.43 15.05 10.75
N SER A 728 -31.67 16.14 10.68
CA SER A 728 -32.20 17.50 10.94
C SER A 728 -33.34 17.88 10.00
N ALA A 729 -33.33 17.34 8.77
CA ALA A 729 -34.41 17.44 7.79
C ALA A 729 -34.49 16.17 6.92
N PRO A 730 -35.68 15.78 6.42
CA PRO A 730 -35.83 14.65 5.49
C PRO A 730 -35.54 15.02 4.02
N GLU A 731 -35.34 16.31 3.75
CA GLU A 731 -35.05 16.88 2.44
C GLU A 731 -33.92 17.90 2.60
N ALA A 732 -33.00 17.96 1.64
CA ALA A 732 -31.88 18.89 1.63
C ALA A 732 -31.55 19.34 0.19
N ALA A 733 -31.15 20.59 0.03
CA ALA A 733 -30.53 21.06 -1.20
C ALA A 733 -29.06 20.59 -1.29
N HIS A 734 -28.51 20.61 -2.51
CA HIS A 734 -27.11 20.23 -2.76
C HIS A 734 -26.06 20.93 -1.87
N ASP A 735 -26.30 22.18 -1.49
CA ASP A 735 -25.40 23.04 -0.71
C ASP A 735 -25.70 23.04 0.80
N ASP A 736 -26.73 22.31 1.23
CA ASP A 736 -27.09 22.19 2.64
C ASP A 736 -26.09 21.33 3.42
N THR A 737 -26.06 21.54 4.73
CA THR A 737 -25.41 20.66 5.69
C THR A 737 -26.45 20.12 6.66
N LEU A 738 -26.56 18.79 6.74
CA LEU A 738 -27.46 18.10 7.65
C LEU A 738 -26.74 17.69 8.93
N THR A 739 -27.48 17.64 10.03
CA THR A 739 -27.04 16.97 11.25
C THR A 739 -27.68 15.59 11.28
N VAL A 740 -26.86 14.54 11.38
CA VAL A 740 -27.30 13.16 11.62
C VAL A 740 -27.02 12.85 13.08
N SER A 741 -28.03 12.42 13.83
CA SER A 741 -27.84 12.01 15.23
C SER A 741 -28.35 10.59 15.47
N VAL A 742 -27.63 9.83 16.30
CA VAL A 742 -27.98 8.46 16.70
C VAL A 742 -27.67 8.26 18.18
N GLU A 743 -28.48 7.48 18.89
CA GLU A 743 -28.17 7.03 20.25
C GLU A 743 -27.50 5.67 20.21
N LEU A 744 -26.32 5.58 20.83
CA LEU A 744 -25.57 4.34 21.05
C LEU A 744 -25.67 3.96 22.53
N THR A 745 -26.05 2.72 22.82
CA THR A 745 -26.08 2.16 24.18
C THR A 745 -25.22 0.91 24.26
N ASN A 746 -24.37 0.81 25.28
CA ASN A 746 -23.75 -0.47 25.64
C ASN A 746 -24.76 -1.31 26.41
N THR A 747 -25.26 -2.37 25.78
CA THR A 747 -26.31 -3.25 26.33
C THR A 747 -25.76 -4.49 27.03
N GLY A 748 -24.44 -4.71 26.99
CA GLY A 748 -23.82 -5.85 27.66
C GLY A 748 -23.40 -5.54 29.10
N THR A 749 -22.50 -6.36 29.62
CA THR A 749 -22.14 -6.40 31.05
C THR A 749 -20.74 -5.88 31.36
N ARG A 750 -19.99 -5.45 30.35
CA ARG A 750 -18.64 -4.90 30.51
C ARG A 750 -18.45 -3.63 29.68
N THR A 751 -17.50 -2.79 30.07
CA THR A 751 -17.08 -1.66 29.24
C THR A 751 -16.60 -2.18 27.91
N GLY A 752 -17.03 -1.54 26.83
CA GLY A 752 -16.52 -1.85 25.49
C GLY A 752 -16.38 -0.61 24.63
N THR A 753 -15.77 -0.80 23.46
CA THR A 753 -15.58 0.24 22.45
C THR A 753 -16.27 -0.16 21.15
N GLU A 754 -17.06 0.76 20.60
CA GLU A 754 -17.74 0.61 19.32
C GLU A 754 -17.24 1.65 18.32
N THR A 755 -17.09 1.23 17.07
CA THR A 755 -16.80 2.13 15.94
C THR A 755 -18.08 2.30 15.14
N VAL A 756 -18.79 3.38 15.43
CA VAL A 756 -20.04 3.74 14.75
C VAL A 756 -19.72 4.24 13.35
N GLN A 757 -20.24 3.55 12.33
CA GLN A 757 -19.96 3.84 10.92
C GLN A 757 -21.21 4.45 10.26
N LEU A 758 -21.04 5.62 9.65
CA LEU A 758 -22.06 6.35 8.92
C LEU A 758 -21.82 6.18 7.41
N TYR A 759 -22.80 5.62 6.72
CA TYR A 759 -22.77 5.43 5.27
C TYR A 759 -23.88 6.21 4.57
N THR A 760 -23.67 6.42 3.28
CA THR A 760 -24.68 6.92 2.35
C THR A 760 -24.88 5.95 1.19
N ARG A 761 -26.09 5.95 0.61
CA ARG A 761 -26.44 5.16 -0.57
C ARG A 761 -27.41 5.93 -1.46
N ALA A 762 -27.11 6.06 -2.74
CA ALA A 762 -28.05 6.57 -3.73
C ALA A 762 -29.02 5.46 -4.15
N LEU A 763 -30.33 5.76 -4.19
CA LEU A 763 -31.36 4.79 -4.60
C LEU A 763 -31.77 4.89 -6.07
N ALA A 764 -31.49 6.04 -6.70
CA ALA A 764 -31.80 6.30 -8.10
C ALA A 764 -30.65 7.07 -8.77
N ALA A 765 -29.46 6.47 -8.77
CA ALA A 765 -28.29 7.06 -9.41
C ALA A 765 -28.36 6.97 -10.94
N ARG A 766 -27.82 7.99 -11.62
CA ARG A 766 -27.74 8.02 -13.10
C ARG A 766 -26.78 6.98 -13.67
N HIS A 767 -25.73 6.65 -12.92
CA HIS A 767 -24.69 5.69 -13.26
C HIS A 767 -24.50 4.68 -12.13
N ARG A 768 -23.73 3.59 -12.35
CA ARG A 768 -23.38 2.65 -11.28
C ARG A 768 -22.75 3.42 -10.12
N ALA A 769 -23.42 3.40 -8.98
CA ALA A 769 -23.02 4.06 -7.74
C ALA A 769 -22.57 3.00 -6.71
N PRO A 770 -21.78 3.39 -5.70
CA PRO A 770 -21.41 2.50 -4.62
C PRO A 770 -22.65 1.88 -3.97
N ARG A 771 -22.59 0.59 -3.65
CA ARG A 771 -23.55 -0.10 -2.78
C ARG A 771 -23.75 0.67 -1.49
N ARG A 772 -22.64 1.15 -0.91
CA ARG A 772 -22.58 2.04 0.25
C ARG A 772 -21.28 2.83 0.17
N ARG A 773 -21.26 4.04 0.70
CA ARG A 773 -20.05 4.85 0.83
C ARG A 773 -19.92 5.34 2.27
N LEU A 774 -18.77 5.08 2.90
CA LEU A 774 -18.46 5.62 4.22
C LEU A 774 -18.37 7.15 4.13
N THR A 775 -19.09 7.84 5.00
CA THR A 775 -19.16 9.31 5.02
C THR A 775 -18.60 9.87 6.30
N ASP A 776 -18.76 9.17 7.42
CA ASP A 776 -18.12 9.52 8.69
C ASP A 776 -18.05 8.28 9.62
N PHE A 777 -17.27 8.37 10.70
CA PHE A 777 -17.22 7.36 11.76
C PHE A 777 -16.86 7.98 13.12
N ARG A 778 -17.23 7.30 14.21
CA ARG A 778 -16.82 7.66 15.58
C ARG A 778 -16.48 6.41 16.38
N LYS A 779 -15.28 6.38 16.97
CA LYS A 779 -14.88 5.35 17.95
C LYS A 779 -15.27 5.83 19.35
N VAL A 780 -16.02 5.01 20.10
CA VAL A 780 -16.63 5.42 21.37
C VAL A 780 -16.57 4.29 22.39
N SER A 781 -15.96 4.56 23.55
CA SER A 781 -16.02 3.66 24.70
C SER A 781 -17.17 4.02 25.64
N LEU A 782 -17.93 3.00 26.05
CA LEU A 782 -19.09 3.12 26.93
C LEU A 782 -19.05 2.07 28.05
N ALA A 783 -19.34 2.49 29.28
CA ALA A 783 -19.57 1.57 30.40
C ALA A 783 -20.90 0.78 30.22
N PRO A 784 -21.12 -0.33 30.93
CA PRO A 784 -22.37 -1.10 30.86
C PRO A 784 -23.61 -0.23 31.15
N GLY A 785 -24.59 -0.24 30.26
CA GLY A 785 -25.81 0.56 30.36
C GLY A 785 -25.61 2.06 30.11
N GLU A 786 -24.39 2.52 29.85
CA GLU A 786 -24.14 3.89 29.39
C GLU A 786 -24.71 4.06 27.98
N ARG A 787 -25.27 5.24 27.76
CA ARG A 787 -25.90 5.67 26.51
C ARG A 787 -25.36 7.03 26.13
N ARG A 788 -25.00 7.18 24.86
CA ARG A 788 -24.42 8.40 24.31
C ARG A 788 -25.10 8.74 22.99
N ARG A 789 -25.54 9.98 22.87
CA ARG A 789 -25.98 10.54 21.60
C ARG A 789 -24.76 11.00 20.83
N LEU A 790 -24.63 10.53 19.59
CA LEU A 790 -23.59 10.92 18.66
C LEU A 790 -24.22 11.82 17.59
N GLU A 791 -23.47 12.83 17.17
CA GLU A 791 -23.86 13.75 16.11
C GLU A 791 -22.76 13.80 15.04
N PHE A 792 -23.20 13.78 13.79
CA PHE A 792 -22.38 13.85 12.60
C PHE A 792 -22.86 15.03 11.75
N GLU A 793 -21.92 15.75 11.15
CA GLU A 793 -22.23 16.73 10.12
C GLU A 793 -22.14 16.06 8.76
N LEU A 794 -23.15 16.27 7.93
CA LEU A 794 -23.23 15.73 6.58
C LEU A 794 -23.42 16.90 5.60
N PRO A 795 -22.31 17.52 5.13
CA PRO A 795 -22.36 18.47 4.02
C PRO A 795 -22.76 17.70 2.75
N VAL A 796 -23.94 18.00 2.19
CA VAL A 796 -24.52 17.23 1.07
C VAL A 796 -23.58 17.21 -0.13
N ALA A 797 -23.01 18.37 -0.47
CA ALA A 797 -22.07 18.54 -1.57
C ALA A 797 -20.79 17.69 -1.45
N ALA A 798 -20.34 17.34 -0.23
CA ALA A 798 -19.15 16.52 -0.03
C ALA A 798 -19.51 15.04 0.17
N ALA A 799 -20.55 14.78 0.96
CA ALA A 799 -20.97 13.43 1.34
C ALA A 799 -21.54 12.61 0.18
N LEU A 800 -22.25 13.26 -0.75
CA LEU A 800 -22.98 12.60 -1.84
C LEU A 800 -22.39 12.88 -3.23
N ALA A 801 -21.27 13.60 -3.28
CA ALA A 801 -20.63 13.98 -4.54
C ALA A 801 -20.12 12.77 -5.33
N HIS A 802 -20.37 12.74 -6.63
CA HIS A 802 -19.74 11.83 -7.58
C HIS A 802 -19.08 12.65 -8.68
N TRP A 803 -18.13 12.07 -9.40
CA TRP A 803 -17.49 12.76 -10.51
C TRP A 803 -18.40 12.68 -11.74
N SER A 804 -18.80 13.84 -12.26
CA SER A 804 -19.60 13.94 -13.48
C SER A 804 -18.68 14.12 -14.67
N VAL A 805 -18.44 13.04 -15.43
CA VAL A 805 -17.69 13.07 -16.70
C VAL A 805 -18.32 14.00 -17.75
N SER A 806 -19.63 14.27 -17.68
CA SER A 806 -20.27 15.27 -18.56
C SER A 806 -19.93 16.72 -18.20
N ALA A 807 -19.62 17.00 -16.93
CA ALA A 807 -19.35 18.35 -16.45
C ALA A 807 -17.86 18.61 -16.18
N GLY A 808 -17.03 17.57 -16.12
CA GLY A 808 -15.64 17.67 -15.70
C GLY A 808 -15.49 18.18 -14.26
N ALA A 809 -16.45 17.85 -13.39
CA ALA A 809 -16.52 18.34 -12.01
C ALA A 809 -17.30 17.37 -11.10
N PHE A 810 -17.11 17.51 -9.78
CA PHE A 810 -17.97 16.85 -8.80
C PHE A 810 -19.39 17.42 -8.84
N ALA A 811 -20.37 16.52 -8.72
CA ALA A 811 -21.79 16.85 -8.72
C ALA A 811 -22.58 15.95 -7.74
N VAL A 812 -23.80 16.35 -7.42
CA VAL A 812 -24.75 15.56 -6.63
C VAL A 812 -26.01 15.37 -7.45
N ASP A 813 -26.45 14.13 -7.62
CA ASP A 813 -27.70 13.83 -8.31
C ASP A 813 -28.90 14.20 -7.40
N PRO A 814 -29.94 14.89 -7.89
CA PRO A 814 -31.17 15.03 -7.14
C PRO A 814 -31.91 13.68 -7.09
N GLY A 815 -32.54 13.37 -5.96
CA GLY A 815 -33.31 12.15 -5.82
C GLY A 815 -33.26 11.52 -4.44
N PRO A 816 -33.74 10.27 -4.32
CA PRO A 816 -33.76 9.54 -3.07
C PRO A 816 -32.39 8.96 -2.71
N TYR A 817 -32.01 9.17 -1.45
CA TYR A 817 -30.82 8.62 -0.78
C TYR A 817 -31.23 7.96 0.53
N GLU A 818 -30.33 7.14 1.04
CA GLU A 818 -30.39 6.61 2.40
C GLU A 818 -29.14 6.98 3.18
N ILE A 819 -29.37 7.33 4.44
CA ILE A 819 -28.35 7.52 5.48
C ILE A 819 -28.39 6.28 6.37
N LEU A 820 -27.27 5.57 6.50
CA LEU A 820 -27.20 4.28 7.17
C LEU A 820 -26.20 4.33 8.34
N ILE A 821 -26.59 3.75 9.48
CA ILE A 821 -25.69 3.50 10.61
C ILE A 821 -25.48 2.00 10.71
N GLY A 822 -24.21 1.57 10.71
CA GLY A 822 -23.85 0.16 10.76
C GLY A 822 -22.76 -0.16 11.78
N HIS A 823 -22.67 -1.44 12.12
CA HIS A 823 -21.50 -2.04 12.78
C HIS A 823 -20.39 -2.35 11.78
N SER A 824 -20.73 -2.49 10.50
CA SER A 824 -19.84 -2.71 9.37
C SER A 824 -20.56 -2.37 8.07
N ALA A 825 -19.88 -2.48 6.92
CA ALA A 825 -20.47 -2.21 5.61
C ALA A 825 -21.66 -3.11 5.27
N GLU A 826 -21.76 -4.32 5.82
CA GLU A 826 -22.88 -5.24 5.55
C GLU A 826 -23.84 -5.45 6.75
N VAL A 827 -23.45 -5.03 7.96
CA VAL A 827 -24.30 -5.13 9.15
C VAL A 827 -24.87 -3.75 9.52
N ILE A 828 -25.91 -3.34 8.79
CA ILE A 828 -26.61 -2.06 8.99
C ILE A 828 -27.67 -2.19 10.09
N ALA A 829 -27.59 -1.32 11.09
CA ALA A 829 -28.50 -1.30 12.23
C ALA A 829 -29.70 -0.36 12.01
N LEU A 830 -29.48 0.83 11.44
CA LEU A 830 -30.52 1.83 11.21
C LEU A 830 -30.37 2.48 9.83
N THR A 831 -31.51 2.83 9.24
CA THR A 831 -31.59 3.55 7.96
C THR A 831 -32.58 4.70 8.07
N ALA A 832 -32.24 5.86 7.51
CA ALA A 832 -33.12 7.01 7.37
C ALA A 832 -33.16 7.48 5.90
N PRO A 833 -34.35 7.75 5.33
CA PRO A 833 -34.45 8.27 3.97
C PRO A 833 -34.08 9.76 3.93
N LEU A 834 -33.45 10.17 2.84
CA LEU A 834 -33.15 11.56 2.51
C LEU A 834 -33.57 11.83 1.06
N THR A 835 -34.25 12.93 0.80
CA THR A 835 -34.48 13.43 -0.56
C THR A 835 -33.57 14.61 -0.85
N VAL A 836 -32.70 14.48 -1.85
CA VAL A 836 -31.84 15.60 -2.29
C VAL A 836 -32.53 16.35 -3.42
N THR A 837 -32.57 17.67 -3.30
CA THR A 837 -33.08 18.56 -4.35
C THR A 837 -31.95 19.36 -4.97
N GLY A 838 -32.13 19.72 -6.24
CA GLY A 838 -31.12 20.43 -7.00
C GLY A 838 -31.45 20.41 -8.48
N PRO A 839 -30.72 21.20 -9.30
CA PRO A 839 -30.83 21.11 -10.74
C PRO A 839 -30.39 19.73 -11.21
N ALA A 840 -31.02 19.22 -12.28
CA ALA A 840 -30.50 18.07 -12.99
C ALA A 840 -29.14 18.43 -13.62
N LEU A 841 -28.27 17.44 -13.77
CA LEU A 841 -27.01 17.63 -14.47
C LEU A 841 -27.24 18.05 -15.93
N PRO A 842 -26.39 18.94 -16.48
CA PRO A 842 -26.52 19.36 -17.86
C PRO A 842 -26.30 18.17 -18.82
N VAL A 843 -27.04 18.19 -19.93
CA VAL A 843 -26.82 17.25 -21.04
C VAL A 843 -25.54 17.62 -21.79
N ARG A 844 -24.83 16.61 -22.32
CA ARG A 844 -23.66 16.84 -23.19
C ARG A 844 -24.14 17.44 -24.51
N THR A 845 -23.36 18.27 -25.17
CA THR A 845 -23.72 18.82 -26.50
C THR A 845 -22.68 18.41 -27.52
N LEU A 846 -23.11 17.75 -28.61
CA LEU A 846 -22.17 17.35 -29.67
C LEU A 846 -21.88 18.51 -30.64
N LEU A 847 -22.87 19.34 -30.97
CA LEU A 847 -22.68 20.47 -31.88
C LEU A 847 -21.94 21.62 -31.19
N GLY A 848 -20.81 22.06 -31.76
CA GLY A 848 -19.99 23.13 -31.19
C GLY A 848 -19.29 22.74 -29.88
N GLY A 849 -19.49 21.50 -29.42
CA GLY A 849 -18.82 20.88 -28.29
C GLY A 849 -17.80 19.84 -28.75
N ARG A 850 -17.00 19.39 -27.79
CA ARG A 850 -16.02 18.32 -27.93
C ARG A 850 -16.29 17.30 -26.84
N LEU A 851 -16.53 16.05 -27.21
CA LEU A 851 -16.63 14.94 -26.27
C LEU A 851 -15.27 14.25 -26.23
N GLU A 852 -14.56 14.37 -25.11
CA GLU A 852 -13.33 13.62 -24.91
C GLU A 852 -13.65 12.13 -24.84
N ALA A 853 -12.78 11.31 -25.43
CA ALA A 853 -13.01 9.87 -25.53
C ALA A 853 -13.05 9.19 -24.16
N VAL A 854 -12.36 9.75 -23.17
CA VAL A 854 -12.28 9.22 -21.79
C VAL A 854 -13.47 9.62 -20.92
N ASP A 855 -14.32 10.55 -21.37
CA ASP A 855 -15.54 10.99 -20.65
C ASP A 855 -16.76 10.10 -20.97
N PHE A 856 -16.52 8.81 -21.19
CA PHE A 856 -17.56 7.80 -21.30
C PHE A 856 -18.22 7.55 -19.94
N ASP A 857 -19.46 7.07 -19.97
CA ASP A 857 -20.17 6.62 -18.77
C ASP A 857 -19.97 5.12 -18.53
N GLU A 858 -19.84 4.35 -19.61
CA GLU A 858 -19.58 2.90 -19.62
C GLU A 858 -18.65 2.58 -20.79
N TYR A 859 -17.78 1.59 -20.61
CA TYR A 859 -16.92 1.07 -21.68
C TYR A 859 -16.73 -0.45 -21.57
N GLU A 860 -16.39 -1.07 -22.70
CA GLU A 860 -16.06 -2.49 -22.79
C GLU A 860 -15.00 -2.70 -23.88
N GLY A 861 -14.08 -3.65 -23.68
CA GLY A 861 -13.11 -4.07 -24.71
C GLY A 861 -12.03 -3.04 -25.06
N GLY A 862 -11.91 -1.96 -24.27
CA GLY A 862 -10.92 -0.90 -24.47
C GLY A 862 -10.00 -0.67 -23.28
N THR A 863 -8.93 0.08 -23.53
CA THR A 863 -7.99 0.59 -22.52
C THR A 863 -7.75 2.08 -22.75
N LEU A 864 -7.26 2.77 -21.72
CA LEU A 864 -6.91 4.18 -21.77
C LEU A 864 -5.40 4.33 -21.96
N VAL A 865 -5.01 5.26 -22.82
CA VAL A 865 -3.63 5.57 -23.18
C VAL A 865 -3.41 7.08 -23.17
N ASP A 866 -2.16 7.51 -23.20
CA ASP A 866 -1.79 8.91 -23.24
C ASP A 866 -1.97 9.49 -24.64
N ALA A 867 -2.57 10.68 -24.75
CA ALA A 867 -2.73 11.33 -26.04
C ALA A 867 -1.41 11.92 -26.54
N THR A 868 -0.66 12.61 -25.68
CA THR A 868 0.74 13.00 -25.93
C THR A 868 1.60 12.64 -24.73
N ARG A 869 2.92 12.78 -24.85
CA ARG A 869 3.81 12.57 -23.70
C ARG A 869 3.52 13.54 -22.54
N GLU A 870 3.05 14.74 -22.85
CA GLU A 870 2.85 15.82 -21.89
C GLU A 870 1.43 15.88 -21.33
N LYS A 871 0.39 15.63 -22.13
CA LYS A 871 -1.01 15.81 -21.70
C LYS A 871 -2.03 15.05 -22.53
N GLY A 872 -3.24 14.99 -21.98
CA GLY A 872 -4.40 14.38 -22.62
C GLY A 872 -4.37 12.85 -22.57
N GLU A 873 -5.52 12.26 -22.82
CA GLU A 873 -5.73 10.83 -22.82
C GLU A 873 -6.57 10.44 -24.04
N ALA A 874 -6.52 9.17 -24.40
CA ALA A 874 -7.25 8.58 -25.50
C ALA A 874 -7.72 7.17 -25.12
N VAL A 875 -8.67 6.66 -25.87
CA VAL A 875 -9.15 5.27 -25.74
C VAL A 875 -8.75 4.48 -26.98
N THR A 876 -8.32 3.23 -26.76
CA THR A 876 -8.02 2.27 -27.84
C THR A 876 -8.56 0.89 -27.47
N PRO A 877 -8.93 0.03 -28.44
CA PRO A 877 -9.17 -1.39 -28.16
C PRO A 877 -8.01 -2.06 -27.43
N THR A 878 -8.32 -2.91 -26.45
CA THR A 878 -7.29 -3.64 -25.69
C THR A 878 -6.53 -4.62 -26.58
N THR A 879 -7.23 -5.22 -27.54
CA THR A 879 -6.64 -6.05 -28.60
C THR A 879 -7.23 -5.65 -29.94
N GLY A 880 -6.50 -5.86 -31.04
CA GLY A 880 -6.99 -5.49 -32.38
C GLY A 880 -8.24 -6.25 -32.84
N ASP A 881 -8.48 -7.43 -32.26
CA ASP A 881 -9.57 -8.34 -32.66
C ASP A 881 -10.89 -8.07 -31.93
N ILE A 882 -10.85 -7.43 -30.75
CA ILE A 882 -12.03 -7.15 -29.93
C ILE A 882 -12.35 -5.66 -30.07
N PRO A 883 -13.55 -5.28 -30.56
CA PRO A 883 -13.94 -3.88 -30.62
C PRO A 883 -14.02 -3.26 -29.22
N CYS A 884 -13.57 -2.02 -29.08
CA CYS A 884 -13.90 -1.22 -27.90
C CYS A 884 -15.24 -0.53 -28.11
N ALA A 885 -16.14 -0.63 -27.14
CA ALA A 885 -17.42 0.07 -27.12
C ALA A 885 -17.42 1.11 -25.99
N LEU A 886 -17.82 2.33 -26.29
CA LEU A 886 -17.98 3.44 -25.35
C LEU A 886 -19.42 3.92 -25.37
N ARG A 887 -19.99 4.22 -24.21
CA ARG A 887 -21.32 4.81 -24.08
C ARG A 887 -21.23 6.22 -23.48
N TYR A 888 -21.93 7.15 -24.10
CA TYR A 888 -22.12 8.52 -23.63
C TYR A 888 -23.62 8.79 -23.45
N GLY A 889 -24.06 8.94 -22.21
CA GLY A 889 -25.44 9.18 -21.85
C GLY A 889 -25.87 10.63 -21.99
N SER A 890 -27.09 10.83 -22.49
CA SER A 890 -27.74 12.15 -22.61
C SER A 890 -26.93 13.20 -23.37
N VAL A 891 -26.67 12.93 -24.65
CA VAL A 891 -26.03 13.85 -25.59
C VAL A 891 -27.08 14.53 -26.48
N ASP A 892 -27.15 15.86 -26.41
CA ASP A 892 -27.96 16.70 -27.25
C ASP A 892 -27.32 16.87 -28.64
N LEU A 893 -28.06 16.41 -29.65
CA LEU A 893 -27.75 16.55 -31.08
C LEU A 893 -28.43 17.77 -31.71
N GLY A 894 -29.04 18.64 -30.91
CA GLY A 894 -29.68 19.87 -31.37
C GLY A 894 -30.98 19.63 -32.13
N SER A 895 -31.45 20.68 -32.80
CA SER A 895 -32.68 20.64 -33.61
C SER A 895 -32.37 20.32 -35.08
N GLN A 896 -33.40 20.09 -35.90
CA GLN A 896 -33.21 19.90 -37.34
C GLN A 896 -32.57 21.12 -38.03
N ALA A 897 -32.80 22.34 -37.52
CA ALA A 897 -32.23 23.57 -38.08
C ALA A 897 -30.75 23.74 -37.71
N ASP A 898 -30.40 23.37 -36.47
CA ASP A 898 -29.14 23.70 -35.82
C ASP A 898 -28.45 22.45 -35.26
N GLY A 899 -28.56 21.31 -35.95
CA GLY A 899 -27.94 20.03 -35.55
C GLY A 899 -26.64 19.76 -36.33
N PRO A 900 -25.77 18.85 -35.84
CA PRO A 900 -24.54 18.51 -36.54
C PRO A 900 -24.84 17.81 -37.87
N ARG A 901 -24.10 18.19 -38.91
CA ARG A 901 -24.18 17.61 -40.26
C ARG A 901 -22.94 16.80 -40.63
N VAL A 902 -21.86 17.01 -39.88
CA VAL A 902 -20.59 16.30 -39.96
C VAL A 902 -20.23 15.88 -38.56
N ILE A 903 -19.74 14.65 -38.42
CA ILE A 903 -19.05 14.22 -37.21
C ILE A 903 -17.57 14.14 -37.53
N THR A 904 -16.74 14.70 -36.66
CA THR A 904 -15.28 14.61 -36.71
C THR A 904 -14.77 13.79 -35.53
N ALA A 905 -13.72 13.00 -35.76
CA ALA A 905 -12.99 12.30 -34.71
C ALA A 905 -11.50 12.64 -34.80
N GLU A 906 -10.89 12.95 -33.65
CA GLU A 906 -9.44 13.10 -33.53
C GLU A 906 -8.84 11.73 -33.20
N VAL A 907 -8.04 11.20 -34.12
CA VAL A 907 -7.59 9.82 -34.09
C VAL A 907 -6.11 9.69 -34.41
N SER A 908 -5.47 8.66 -33.86
CA SER A 908 -4.20 8.12 -34.31
C SER A 908 -4.36 6.63 -34.63
N CYS A 909 -3.52 6.07 -35.50
CA CYS A 909 -3.56 4.66 -35.88
C CYS A 909 -2.19 4.21 -36.36
N ALA A 910 -1.37 3.74 -35.40
CA ALA A 910 -0.01 3.29 -35.64
C ALA A 910 0.04 1.77 -35.88
N THR A 911 -0.87 1.26 -36.72
CA THR A 911 -0.95 -0.16 -37.11
C THR A 911 -0.78 -0.33 -38.61
N GLU A 912 -0.57 -1.57 -39.06
CA GLU A 912 -0.49 -1.91 -40.50
C GLU A 912 -1.88 -1.98 -41.17
N GLU A 913 -2.94 -2.13 -40.38
CA GLU A 913 -4.31 -2.27 -40.86
C GLU A 913 -5.15 -1.01 -40.61
N ASP A 914 -6.08 -0.73 -41.53
CA ASP A 914 -7.05 0.34 -41.38
C ASP A 914 -8.00 0.05 -40.21
N ALA A 915 -8.41 1.10 -39.54
CA ALA A 915 -9.32 1.07 -38.41
C ALA A 915 -10.62 1.83 -38.70
N THR A 916 -11.63 1.67 -37.84
CA THR A 916 -12.91 2.38 -37.97
C THR A 916 -13.42 2.88 -36.63
N VAL A 917 -14.05 4.05 -36.67
CA VAL A 917 -14.83 4.62 -35.56
C VAL A 917 -16.28 4.69 -36.02
N GLU A 918 -17.16 3.91 -35.40
CA GLU A 918 -18.59 3.90 -35.68
C GLU A 918 -19.34 4.59 -34.53
N ILE A 919 -20.33 5.42 -34.84
CA ILE A 919 -21.10 6.18 -33.84
C ILE A 919 -22.58 5.90 -34.07
N TYR A 920 -23.27 5.45 -33.02
CA TYR A 920 -24.69 5.09 -33.04
C TYR A 920 -25.47 5.89 -32.01
N ALA A 921 -26.74 6.19 -32.30
CA ALA A 921 -27.70 6.74 -31.35
C ALA A 921 -28.63 5.63 -30.82
N ASP A 922 -28.92 5.69 -29.52
CA ASP A 922 -29.92 4.88 -28.79
C ASP A 922 -29.71 3.36 -28.89
N GLY A 923 -28.45 2.93 -29.01
CA GLY A 923 -28.07 1.53 -28.88
C GLY A 923 -26.76 1.16 -29.60
N PRO A 924 -26.17 -0.01 -29.29
CA PRO A 924 -24.98 -0.51 -29.95
C PRO A 924 -25.27 -0.98 -31.40
N PRO A 925 -24.25 -1.38 -32.19
CA PRO A 925 -24.43 -1.95 -33.52
C PRO A 925 -25.53 -3.03 -33.56
N GLY A 926 -26.46 -2.90 -34.52
CA GLY A 926 -27.59 -3.82 -34.70
C GLY A 926 -28.85 -3.47 -33.90
N ALA A 927 -28.74 -2.62 -32.88
CA ALA A 927 -29.88 -2.12 -32.09
C ALA A 927 -30.09 -0.60 -32.24
N GLY A 928 -29.01 0.18 -32.36
CA GLY A 928 -29.05 1.63 -32.51
C GLY A 928 -29.04 2.12 -33.96
N THR A 929 -29.20 3.43 -34.13
CA THR A 929 -29.16 4.12 -35.43
C THR A 929 -27.74 4.61 -35.73
N LEU A 930 -27.12 4.13 -36.80
CA LEU A 930 -25.79 4.59 -37.23
C LEU A 930 -25.82 6.07 -37.61
N LEU A 931 -25.08 6.90 -36.87
CA LEU A 931 -24.87 8.32 -37.14
C LEU A 931 -23.67 8.55 -38.05
N ALA A 932 -22.57 7.84 -37.86
CA ALA A 932 -21.38 7.99 -38.70
C ALA A 932 -20.49 6.75 -38.63
N ALA A 933 -19.81 6.45 -39.74
CA ALA A 933 -18.71 5.51 -39.79
C ALA A 933 -17.49 6.21 -40.39
N LEU A 934 -16.47 6.45 -39.57
CA LEU A 934 -15.25 7.15 -39.94
C LEU A 934 -14.16 6.11 -40.22
N ARG A 935 -13.62 6.11 -41.45
CA ARG A 935 -12.47 5.29 -41.82
C ARG A 935 -11.19 5.97 -41.37
N VAL A 936 -10.31 5.20 -40.74
CA VAL A 936 -9.02 5.63 -40.21
C VAL A 936 -7.94 4.84 -40.94
N THR A 937 -7.14 5.48 -41.79
CA THR A 937 -6.12 4.79 -42.59
C THR A 937 -4.88 4.43 -41.76
N ALA A 938 -4.36 3.22 -41.90
CA ALA A 938 -3.07 2.85 -41.28
C ALA A 938 -1.96 3.90 -41.54
N GLY A 939 -1.07 4.09 -40.56
CA GLY A 939 0.07 5.00 -40.64
C GLY A 939 1.28 4.50 -39.85
N THR A 940 2.48 4.87 -40.28
CA THR A 940 3.74 4.45 -39.64
C THR A 940 4.39 5.55 -38.79
N ASP A 941 3.75 6.72 -38.68
CA ASP A 941 4.33 7.93 -38.07
C ASP A 941 4.24 7.94 -36.52
N GLY A 942 3.95 6.77 -35.92
CA GLY A 942 3.90 6.54 -34.47
C GLY A 942 2.56 6.86 -33.83
N ARG A 943 2.36 6.39 -32.58
CA ARG A 943 1.08 6.49 -31.85
C ARG A 943 0.63 7.92 -31.50
N TYR A 944 1.50 8.90 -31.68
CA TYR A 944 1.25 10.32 -31.41
C TYR A 944 0.99 11.14 -32.69
N ASP A 945 0.91 10.51 -33.85
CA ASP A 945 0.49 11.18 -35.08
C ASP A 945 -1.05 11.31 -35.09
N TRP A 946 -1.52 12.46 -34.60
CA TRP A 946 -2.95 12.77 -34.49
C TRP A 946 -3.46 13.50 -35.72
N ARG A 947 -4.62 13.07 -36.21
CA ARG A 947 -5.31 13.70 -37.32
C ARG A 947 -6.82 13.69 -37.12
N THR A 948 -7.50 14.63 -37.76
CA THR A 948 -8.95 14.69 -37.75
C THR A 948 -9.53 13.97 -38.97
N VAL A 949 -10.35 12.95 -38.72
CA VAL A 949 -11.17 12.31 -39.76
C VAL A 949 -12.61 12.81 -39.65
N SER A 950 -13.37 12.78 -40.75
CA SER A 950 -14.75 13.27 -40.76
C SER A 950 -15.65 12.40 -41.62
N ALA A 951 -16.93 12.32 -41.24
CA ALA A 951 -17.97 11.67 -42.02
C ALA A 951 -19.26 12.49 -41.99
N ARG A 952 -20.03 12.41 -43.09
CA ARG A 952 -21.39 12.98 -43.14
C ARG A 952 -22.31 12.17 -42.25
N MET A 953 -23.16 12.86 -41.50
CA MET A 953 -24.25 12.24 -40.76
C MET A 953 -25.39 11.93 -41.75
N PRO A 954 -25.71 10.66 -42.05
CA PRO A 954 -26.70 10.30 -43.06
C PRO A 954 -28.14 10.40 -42.54
N ALA A 955 -28.33 10.39 -41.21
CA ALA A 955 -29.63 10.48 -40.55
C ALA A 955 -29.79 11.83 -39.83
N GLU A 956 -30.95 12.47 -39.95
CA GLU A 956 -31.31 13.66 -39.16
C GLU A 956 -31.84 13.23 -37.80
N VAL A 957 -30.94 12.81 -36.91
CA VAL A 957 -31.25 12.52 -35.51
C VAL A 957 -31.11 13.80 -34.69
N THR A 958 -32.14 14.14 -33.90
CA THR A 958 -32.27 15.43 -33.21
C THR A 958 -32.80 15.23 -31.80
N GLY A 959 -32.37 16.07 -30.86
CA GLY A 959 -32.72 15.95 -29.45
C GLY A 959 -31.65 15.22 -28.64
N VAL A 960 -32.04 14.75 -27.46
CA VAL A 960 -31.12 14.12 -26.50
C VAL A 960 -31.15 12.60 -26.66
N HIS A 961 -29.98 12.01 -26.90
CA HIS A 961 -29.79 10.59 -27.19
C HIS A 961 -28.64 10.01 -26.38
N ASP A 962 -28.61 8.69 -26.22
CA ASP A 962 -27.40 8.01 -25.77
C ASP A 962 -26.55 7.67 -26.98
N LEU A 963 -25.27 8.06 -26.97
CA LEU A 963 -24.33 7.75 -28.04
C LEU A 963 -23.50 6.52 -27.69
N HIS A 964 -23.38 5.62 -28.65
CA HIS A 964 -22.50 4.46 -28.59
C HIS A 964 -21.40 4.62 -29.64
N VAL A 965 -20.15 4.69 -29.20
CA VAL A 965 -18.98 4.77 -30.08
C VAL A 965 -18.28 3.41 -30.08
N VAL A 966 -18.04 2.84 -31.26
CA VAL A 966 -17.37 1.56 -31.42
C VAL A 966 -16.08 1.75 -32.20
N LEU A 967 -14.97 1.38 -31.59
CA LEU A 967 -13.62 1.40 -32.15
C LEU A 967 -13.26 0.00 -32.63
N ARG A 968 -12.81 -0.14 -33.88
CA ARG A 968 -12.33 -1.41 -34.45
C ARG A 968 -10.96 -1.23 -35.07
N GLY A 969 -10.07 -2.21 -34.88
CA GLY A 969 -8.66 -2.10 -35.25
C GLY A 969 -7.86 -1.23 -34.26
N GLY A 970 -6.57 -1.01 -34.50
CA GLY A 970 -5.69 -0.27 -33.60
C GLY A 970 -5.84 1.26 -33.68
N VAL A 971 -7.07 1.77 -33.59
CA VAL A 971 -7.34 3.21 -33.53
C VAL A 971 -7.28 3.71 -32.10
N HIS A 972 -6.55 4.79 -31.89
CA HIS A 972 -6.62 5.61 -30.69
C HIS A 972 -7.58 6.76 -30.96
N LEU A 973 -8.58 6.95 -30.10
CA LEU A 973 -9.55 8.05 -30.19
C LEU A 973 -9.29 9.02 -29.03
N ALA A 974 -9.01 10.28 -29.35
CA ALA A 974 -8.89 11.35 -28.34
C ALA A 974 -10.23 12.03 -28.07
N ALA A 975 -11.00 12.33 -29.13
CA ALA A 975 -12.31 12.99 -29.00
C ALA A 975 -13.19 12.88 -30.24
N ILE A 976 -14.48 13.14 -30.07
CA ILE A 976 -15.46 13.34 -31.14
C ILE A 976 -16.13 14.72 -31.03
N ALA A 977 -16.49 15.31 -32.16
CA ALA A 977 -17.19 16.61 -32.21
C ALA A 977 -18.17 16.67 -33.37
N GLY A 978 -19.24 17.46 -33.20
CA GLY A 978 -20.24 17.74 -34.22
C GLY A 978 -20.01 19.11 -34.87
N GLY A 979 -20.04 19.15 -36.19
CA GLY A 979 -19.85 20.38 -36.98
C GLY A 979 -21.01 20.69 -37.91
N THR A 980 -21.14 21.97 -38.25
CA THR A 980 -21.88 22.45 -39.43
C THR A 980 -20.95 22.44 -40.65
N TRP A 981 -21.51 22.32 -41.85
CA TRP A 981 -20.75 22.46 -43.08
C TRP A 981 -20.23 23.88 -43.30
#